data_AF-A0A1U9VPZ5-F1
#
_entry.id   AF-A0A1U9VPZ5-F1
#
_cell.length_a   1.000
_cell.length_b   1.000
_cell.length_c   1.000
_cell.angle_alpha   90.00
_cell.angle_beta   90.00
_cell.angle_gamma   90.00
#
_symmetry.space_group_name_H-M   'P 1'
#
loop_
_entity.id
_entity.type
_entity.pdbx_description
1 polymer ?
#
loop_
_entity_poly.entity_id
_entity_poly.type
_entity_poly.pdbx_seq_one_letter_code
_entity_poly.pdbx_strand_id
1 'polypeptide(L)'
;MSGRLAALGYSREQIRKLKQESLSGVAKYHAPLTRHGFTHTDICRISRRWQSLRMVAKNYPKLIAALPDLTRTHIVDIARQRSGDLALEALLPVATALAAAPLRLRASQIAIIAQCGERPAILALHRLRRKLTGAPLNLTPQQVVAIAANTGGKQALGAITTQLPILRAAPYELSPEQVVAIASNNGGKQALEAVKAQLLELRAAPYELSPEQVVAIASNNGGKQALEAVKAQLLELRAAPYELSPEQVVAIASNNGGKQALEAVKAQLLELRAAPYELSPEQVVAIASNNGGKQALEAVKAQLLELRAAPYELSPEQVVAIASNNGGKQALEAVKAQLLELRAAPYELSTEQVVAIASNNGGKQALEAVKAQLLALRAAPYELSTEQVVAIASNNGGKQALEAVKALLLELRAAPYELSTGQVVAIASNGGGRQALEAVREQLLALRAVPYELSTEQVVVIANSIGGKQALEAVKVQLPVLRAAPYELSTEQVVAVASNKGGKQVLEAVGAQLLALRAVPYELTTAQVVAIASNDGGKQALEAVGAQLLVLRAVPYELTTAQVVAIASNDGGKQTLEVAGAQLLALRAVPYELSTEQVVAIASNNGGKQALEAVKTQLLALRTAPYELSTEQVVAIASNNGGKQALEAVKAQLPALRAAPYELSPEQVVAIASNNGGKQALEAVRALLPVLRVAPYELSTTRVVSIACIGGRQALKAIKTHMPALRQAPYSLSHERVVAIVCIGGRSALEAARHGLPVRDIRRIRNRKTSDATLPAPVLGPTPQELVAVLHFFRTHQQPRQAFVDALTAFQTTRRALLRLLSSAGVTEIEALGGMIPDAAERWQRLLGRLGIRPATDTVVTSPDPMQGFAQSLERSLMSSGTTEQSASPSQHRRPAGTAKTPESARHRLDNAAQPPMQWPDQLVWSQRRRCTASSQTPPPGAASVPANLQWGARAQRTSSRLQPELRPMPARVVPASAQPSPLGDLEFGLPDPGTPTAADLALDLDWLLQLLDL
;
A
#
# COMPACT_ATOMS: atom_id res chain seq x y z
N MET A 1 -47.95 20.12 -26.21
CA MET A 1 -47.40 18.85 -25.67
C MET A 1 -47.01 18.94 -24.20
N SER A 2 -46.24 19.94 -23.76
CA SER A 2 -45.73 20.04 -22.37
C SER A 2 -46.79 19.86 -21.27
N GLY A 3 -47.99 20.46 -21.41
CA GLY A 3 -49.10 20.24 -20.46
C GLY A 3 -49.57 18.78 -20.35
N ARG A 4 -49.48 17.99 -21.43
CA ARG A 4 -49.79 16.54 -21.42
C ARG A 4 -48.72 15.71 -20.70
N LEU A 5 -47.50 16.25 -20.51
CA LEU A 5 -46.48 15.64 -19.66
C LEU A 5 -46.64 16.07 -18.20
N ALA A 6 -47.03 17.32 -17.94
CA ALA A 6 -47.38 17.76 -16.59
C ALA A 6 -48.56 16.93 -16.02
N ALA A 7 -49.58 16.66 -16.84
CA ALA A 7 -50.69 15.76 -16.51
C ALA A 7 -50.29 14.27 -16.32
N LEU A 8 -49.06 13.89 -16.68
CA LEU A 8 -48.47 12.57 -16.41
C LEU A 8 -47.44 12.63 -15.25
N GLY A 9 -47.46 13.70 -14.45
CA GLY A 9 -46.62 13.85 -13.26
C GLY A 9 -45.16 14.25 -13.52
N TYR A 10 -44.80 14.66 -14.74
CA TYR A 10 -43.45 15.19 -14.99
C TYR A 10 -43.32 16.62 -14.49
N SER A 11 -42.26 16.92 -13.73
CA SER A 11 -42.01 18.26 -13.22
C SER A 11 -41.62 19.24 -14.34
N ARG A 12 -41.85 20.54 -14.14
CA ARG A 12 -41.46 21.59 -15.10
C ARG A 12 -39.98 21.49 -15.49
N GLU A 13 -39.12 21.16 -14.54
CA GLU A 13 -37.68 21.03 -14.74
C GLU A 13 -37.27 19.72 -15.44
N GLN A 14 -37.99 18.62 -15.23
CA GLN A 14 -37.86 17.43 -16.08
C GLN A 14 -38.24 17.74 -17.53
N ILE A 15 -39.36 18.45 -17.74
CA ILE A 15 -39.85 18.82 -19.08
C ILE A 15 -38.87 19.78 -19.78
N ARG A 16 -38.30 20.76 -19.08
CA ARG A 16 -37.25 21.66 -19.60
C ARG A 16 -35.98 20.92 -20.06
N LYS A 17 -35.66 19.78 -19.44
CA LYS A 17 -34.52 18.91 -19.79
C LYS A 17 -34.82 17.89 -20.90
N LEU A 18 -36.07 17.74 -21.32
CA LEU A 18 -36.45 16.90 -22.47
C LEU A 18 -36.25 17.69 -23.78
N LYS A 19 -35.66 17.04 -24.79
CA LYS A 19 -35.68 17.61 -26.14
C LYS A 19 -37.11 17.66 -26.70
N GLN A 20 -37.42 18.70 -27.46
CA GLN A 20 -38.71 18.89 -28.13
C GLN A 20 -39.12 17.70 -29.01
N GLU A 21 -38.17 17.14 -29.78
CA GLU A 21 -38.35 15.92 -30.60
C GLU A 21 -38.77 14.67 -29.81
N SER A 22 -38.49 14.62 -28.51
CA SER A 22 -38.76 13.47 -27.64
C SER A 22 -40.08 13.58 -26.85
N LEU A 23 -40.70 14.77 -26.77
CA LEU A 23 -41.86 15.01 -25.90
C LEU A 23 -43.07 14.13 -26.24
N SER A 24 -43.36 13.99 -27.54
CA SER A 24 -44.43 13.11 -28.05
C SER A 24 -44.13 11.63 -27.76
N GLY A 25 -42.86 11.24 -27.84
CA GLY A 25 -42.40 9.89 -27.55
C GLY A 25 -42.48 9.52 -26.07
N VAL A 26 -42.13 10.45 -25.19
CA VAL A 26 -42.31 10.29 -23.73
C VAL A 26 -43.79 10.14 -23.39
N ALA A 27 -44.66 11.01 -23.91
CA ALA A 27 -46.10 10.89 -23.68
C ALA A 27 -46.68 9.56 -24.21
N LYS A 28 -46.19 9.07 -25.36
CA LYS A 28 -46.66 7.82 -25.97
C LYS A 28 -46.20 6.55 -25.24
N TYR A 29 -45.02 6.56 -24.62
CA TYR A 29 -44.45 5.36 -23.96
C TYR A 29 -44.41 5.42 -22.44
N HIS A 30 -44.86 6.51 -21.81
CA HIS A 30 -44.91 6.64 -20.35
C HIS A 30 -45.67 5.47 -19.69
N ALA A 31 -46.95 5.25 -20.02
CA ALA A 31 -47.77 4.22 -19.36
C ALA A 31 -47.24 2.77 -19.55
N PRO A 32 -46.77 2.34 -20.75
CA PRO A 32 -46.05 1.07 -20.90
C PRO A 32 -44.80 0.94 -20.02
N LEU A 33 -44.01 2.01 -19.88
CA LEU A 33 -42.76 2.00 -19.10
C LEU A 33 -43.01 2.05 -17.59
N THR A 34 -43.97 2.84 -17.11
CA THR A 34 -44.34 2.86 -15.68
C THR A 34 -45.00 1.56 -15.25
N ARG A 35 -45.83 0.91 -16.10
CA ARG A 35 -46.33 -0.46 -15.86
C ARG A 35 -45.22 -1.51 -15.73
N HIS A 36 -44.05 -1.27 -16.33
CA HIS A 36 -42.86 -2.11 -16.15
C HIS A 36 -41.95 -1.66 -15.00
N GLY A 37 -42.30 -0.60 -14.27
CA GLY A 37 -41.57 -0.10 -13.09
C GLY A 37 -40.40 0.83 -13.40
N PHE A 38 -40.39 1.51 -14.56
CA PHE A 38 -39.45 2.61 -14.83
C PHE A 38 -39.98 3.91 -14.22
N THR A 39 -39.11 4.68 -13.55
CA THR A 39 -39.48 5.99 -12.98
C THR A 39 -39.52 7.08 -14.06
N HIS A 40 -40.17 8.22 -13.76
CA HIS A 40 -40.07 9.44 -14.58
C HIS A 40 -38.62 9.84 -14.85
N THR A 41 -37.74 9.68 -13.87
CA THR A 41 -36.29 9.96 -14.00
C THR A 41 -35.61 9.00 -14.96
N ASP A 42 -35.95 7.71 -14.96
CA ASP A 42 -35.43 6.72 -15.92
C ASP A 42 -35.92 7.02 -17.34
N ILE A 43 -37.20 7.35 -17.48
CA ILE A 43 -37.80 7.74 -18.77
C ILE A 43 -37.10 9.01 -19.30
N CYS A 44 -36.83 10.01 -18.45
CA CYS A 44 -36.05 11.21 -18.77
C CYS A 44 -34.55 10.93 -19.05
N ARG A 45 -33.95 9.87 -18.49
CA ARG A 45 -32.59 9.42 -18.80
C ARG A 45 -32.50 8.80 -20.20
N ILE A 46 -33.48 7.95 -20.55
CA ILE A 46 -33.54 7.26 -21.84
C ILE A 46 -33.96 8.21 -22.98
N SER A 47 -34.98 9.04 -22.75
CA SER A 47 -35.62 9.88 -23.78
C SER A 47 -34.73 10.95 -24.43
N ARG A 48 -33.52 11.16 -23.91
CA ARG A 48 -32.42 11.84 -24.62
C ARG A 48 -32.12 11.22 -25.99
N ARG A 49 -32.53 9.95 -26.21
CA ARG A 49 -32.64 9.27 -27.50
C ARG A 49 -34.03 8.63 -27.65
N TRP A 50 -34.85 9.22 -28.51
CA TRP A 50 -36.19 8.74 -28.84
C TRP A 50 -36.20 7.27 -29.33
N GLN A 51 -35.21 6.89 -30.14
CA GLN A 51 -35.05 5.53 -30.65
C GLN A 51 -34.88 4.51 -29.51
N SER A 52 -34.03 4.82 -28.53
CA SER A 52 -33.80 3.96 -27.37
C SER A 52 -35.04 3.86 -26.49
N LEU A 53 -35.79 4.95 -26.32
CA LEU A 53 -37.07 4.93 -25.59
C LEU A 53 -38.09 4.02 -26.27
N ARG A 54 -38.22 4.13 -27.61
CA ARG A 54 -39.05 3.25 -28.44
C ARG A 54 -38.59 1.78 -28.35
N MET A 55 -37.29 1.54 -28.32
CA MET A 55 -36.72 0.19 -28.28
C MET A 55 -37.02 -0.51 -26.95
N VAL A 56 -36.78 0.16 -25.82
CA VAL A 56 -37.10 -0.36 -24.48
C VAL A 56 -38.61 -0.60 -24.34
N ALA A 57 -39.43 0.40 -24.65
CA ALA A 57 -40.89 0.33 -24.45
C ALA A 57 -41.57 -0.78 -25.26
N LYS A 58 -41.02 -1.16 -26.42
CA LYS A 58 -41.57 -2.24 -27.26
C LYS A 58 -41.03 -3.64 -26.94
N ASN A 59 -39.85 -3.76 -26.33
CA ASN A 59 -39.15 -5.04 -26.19
C ASN A 59 -38.74 -5.41 -24.76
N TYR A 60 -39.07 -4.61 -23.75
CA TYR A 60 -38.75 -4.90 -22.35
C TYR A 60 -39.11 -6.33 -21.90
N PRO A 61 -40.32 -6.87 -22.19
CA PRO A 61 -40.63 -8.27 -21.84
C PRO A 61 -39.69 -9.29 -22.50
N LYS A 62 -39.29 -9.05 -23.76
CA LYS A 62 -38.36 -9.93 -24.49
C LYS A 62 -36.92 -9.83 -23.97
N LEU A 63 -36.50 -8.64 -23.55
CA LEU A 63 -35.18 -8.42 -22.92
C LEU A 63 -35.07 -9.15 -21.58
N ILE A 64 -36.09 -9.07 -20.73
CA ILE A 64 -36.13 -9.78 -19.44
C ILE A 64 -36.29 -11.29 -19.64
N ALA A 65 -37.10 -11.75 -20.61
CA ALA A 65 -37.20 -13.18 -20.92
C ALA A 65 -35.87 -13.78 -21.43
N ALA A 66 -35.06 -13.00 -22.16
CA ALA A 66 -33.74 -13.42 -22.63
C ALA A 66 -32.62 -13.30 -21.57
N LEU A 67 -32.79 -12.42 -20.56
CA LEU A 67 -31.89 -12.22 -19.42
C LEU A 67 -32.69 -11.84 -18.16
N PRO A 68 -33.14 -12.81 -17.35
CA PRO A 68 -33.95 -12.54 -16.16
C PRO A 68 -33.29 -11.56 -15.16
N ASP A 69 -31.98 -11.67 -14.97
CA ASP A 69 -31.20 -10.83 -14.04
C ASP A 69 -30.90 -9.41 -14.58
N LEU A 70 -31.42 -9.03 -15.75
CA LEU A 70 -31.12 -7.75 -16.39
C LEU A 70 -31.90 -6.60 -15.74
N THR A 71 -31.34 -6.05 -14.66
CA THR A 71 -31.94 -4.92 -13.91
C THR A 71 -32.38 -3.75 -14.80
N ARG A 72 -33.46 -3.06 -14.40
CA ARG A 72 -33.93 -1.81 -15.05
C ARG A 72 -32.81 -0.79 -15.21
N THR A 73 -31.96 -0.65 -14.19
CA THR A 73 -30.78 0.22 -14.21
C THR A 73 -29.80 -0.13 -15.33
N HIS A 74 -29.51 -1.42 -15.57
CA HIS A 74 -28.70 -1.84 -16.73
C HIS A 74 -29.34 -1.41 -18.04
N ILE A 75 -30.65 -1.59 -18.20
CA ILE A 75 -31.39 -1.24 -19.42
C ILE A 75 -31.36 0.29 -19.65
N VAL A 76 -31.58 1.10 -18.61
CA VAL A 76 -31.46 2.57 -18.68
C VAL A 76 -30.06 3.00 -19.10
N ASP A 77 -29.02 2.36 -18.57
CA ASP A 77 -27.63 2.77 -18.80
C ASP A 77 -27.04 2.28 -20.12
N ILE A 78 -27.55 1.20 -20.70
CA ILE A 78 -27.32 0.86 -22.12
C ILE A 78 -28.09 1.81 -23.02
N ALA A 79 -29.40 1.99 -22.79
CA ALA A 79 -30.28 2.78 -23.66
C ALA A 79 -29.86 4.26 -23.78
N ARG A 80 -29.20 4.81 -22.76
CA ARG A 80 -28.68 6.19 -22.72
C ARG A 80 -27.41 6.41 -23.59
N GLN A 81 -26.73 5.35 -24.05
CA GLN A 81 -25.49 5.45 -24.85
C GLN A 81 -25.72 5.87 -26.30
N ARG A 82 -24.65 6.10 -27.09
CA ARG A 82 -24.78 6.65 -28.46
C ARG A 82 -25.60 5.76 -29.38
N SER A 83 -25.38 4.45 -29.32
CA SER A 83 -26.09 3.43 -30.09
C SER A 83 -26.88 2.49 -29.17
N GLY A 84 -27.42 2.99 -28.06
CA GLY A 84 -28.06 2.19 -27.00
C GLY A 84 -29.32 1.43 -27.43
N ASP A 85 -30.05 1.98 -28.40
CA ASP A 85 -31.14 1.29 -29.12
C ASP A 85 -30.62 0.08 -29.90
N LEU A 86 -29.59 0.29 -30.73
CA LEU A 86 -28.98 -0.76 -31.55
C LEU A 86 -28.31 -1.83 -30.69
N ALA A 87 -27.75 -1.46 -29.53
CA ALA A 87 -27.16 -2.39 -28.58
C ALA A 87 -28.23 -3.30 -27.94
N LEU A 88 -29.35 -2.74 -27.48
CA LEU A 88 -30.47 -3.54 -26.95
C LEU A 88 -31.13 -4.41 -28.02
N GLU A 89 -31.25 -3.92 -29.26
CA GLU A 89 -31.73 -4.72 -30.40
C GLU A 89 -30.79 -5.92 -30.66
N ALA A 90 -29.48 -5.68 -30.63
CA ALA A 90 -28.48 -6.71 -30.86
C ALA A 90 -28.40 -7.76 -29.74
N LEU A 91 -28.87 -7.47 -28.52
CA LEU A 91 -28.94 -8.45 -27.43
C LEU A 91 -30.04 -9.50 -27.65
N LEU A 92 -31.21 -9.10 -28.16
CA LEU A 92 -32.39 -9.97 -28.27
C LEU A 92 -32.11 -11.36 -28.91
N PRO A 93 -31.41 -11.48 -30.06
CA PRO A 93 -31.14 -12.78 -30.68
C PRO A 93 -29.92 -13.53 -30.14
N VAL A 94 -29.13 -12.96 -29.22
CA VAL A 94 -27.83 -13.55 -28.80
C VAL A 94 -27.62 -13.70 -27.30
N ALA A 95 -28.41 -13.03 -26.46
CA ALA A 95 -28.12 -12.89 -25.03
C ALA A 95 -28.13 -14.24 -24.28
N THR A 96 -29.11 -15.10 -24.56
CA THR A 96 -29.17 -16.48 -24.03
C THR A 96 -27.93 -17.29 -24.42
N ALA A 97 -27.45 -17.14 -25.66
CA ALA A 97 -26.23 -17.78 -26.17
C ALA A 97 -24.91 -17.14 -25.70
N LEU A 98 -24.96 -16.01 -24.96
CA LEU A 98 -23.83 -15.43 -24.23
C LEU A 98 -23.86 -15.84 -22.73
N ALA A 99 -25.05 -16.02 -22.17
CA ALA A 99 -25.26 -16.62 -20.84
C ALA A 99 -25.01 -18.14 -20.81
N ALA A 100 -25.10 -18.81 -21.96
CA ALA A 100 -24.75 -20.23 -22.13
C ALA A 100 -23.22 -20.46 -22.31
N ALA A 101 -22.83 -21.74 -22.39
CA ALA A 101 -21.47 -22.14 -22.72
C ALA A 101 -21.04 -21.66 -24.14
N PRO A 102 -19.74 -21.37 -24.37
CA PRO A 102 -18.62 -21.54 -23.44
C PRO A 102 -18.39 -20.36 -22.49
N LEU A 103 -19.05 -19.21 -22.69
CA LEU A 103 -18.72 -17.98 -21.95
C LEU A 103 -19.41 -17.85 -20.59
N ARG A 104 -20.64 -18.35 -20.43
CA ARG A 104 -21.42 -18.29 -19.18
C ARG A 104 -21.48 -16.87 -18.56
N LEU A 105 -21.75 -15.84 -19.38
CA LEU A 105 -21.73 -14.45 -18.92
C LEU A 105 -22.98 -14.10 -18.11
N ARG A 106 -22.79 -13.50 -16.92
CA ARG A 106 -23.89 -12.93 -16.12
C ARG A 106 -24.51 -11.72 -16.84
N ALA A 107 -25.80 -11.45 -16.60
CA ALA A 107 -26.51 -10.33 -17.24
C ALA A 107 -25.81 -8.97 -17.03
N SER A 108 -25.15 -8.76 -15.88
CA SER A 108 -24.33 -7.57 -15.60
C SER A 108 -23.09 -7.45 -16.51
N GLN A 109 -22.41 -8.56 -16.81
CA GLN A 109 -21.27 -8.57 -17.73
C GLN A 109 -21.73 -8.29 -19.16
N ILE A 110 -22.85 -8.88 -19.59
CA ILE A 110 -23.47 -8.63 -20.89
C ILE A 110 -23.91 -7.16 -21.00
N ALA A 111 -24.46 -6.58 -19.94
CA ALA A 111 -24.87 -5.18 -19.89
C ALA A 111 -23.68 -4.21 -20.04
N ILE A 112 -22.56 -4.47 -19.36
CA ILE A 112 -21.34 -3.64 -19.48
C ILE A 112 -20.80 -3.69 -20.92
N ILE A 113 -20.78 -4.87 -21.56
CA ILE A 113 -20.37 -5.01 -22.97
C ILE A 113 -21.31 -4.24 -23.90
N ALA A 114 -22.63 -4.33 -23.67
CA ALA A 114 -23.63 -3.59 -24.45
C ALA A 114 -23.53 -2.06 -24.27
N GLN A 115 -23.15 -1.60 -23.07
CA GLN A 115 -22.96 -0.20 -22.73
C GLN A 115 -21.69 0.40 -23.36
N CYS A 116 -20.56 -0.32 -23.33
CA CYS A 116 -19.26 0.24 -23.74
C CYS A 116 -18.82 -0.16 -25.16
N GLY A 117 -19.11 -1.39 -25.59
CA GLY A 117 -18.74 -1.92 -26.90
C GLY A 117 -19.84 -1.77 -27.98
N GLU A 118 -21.06 -1.41 -27.57
CA GLU A 118 -22.27 -1.25 -28.39
C GLU A 118 -22.61 -2.50 -29.24
N ARG A 119 -23.60 -2.38 -30.15
CA ARG A 119 -24.00 -3.42 -31.12
C ARG A 119 -22.83 -4.16 -31.78
N PRO A 120 -21.76 -3.49 -32.26
CA PRO A 120 -20.70 -4.19 -32.98
C PRO A 120 -19.91 -5.15 -32.09
N ALA A 121 -19.69 -4.84 -30.81
CA ALA A 121 -18.97 -5.73 -29.90
C ALA A 121 -19.82 -6.94 -29.48
N ILE A 122 -21.11 -6.74 -29.18
CA ILE A 122 -22.06 -7.83 -28.86
C ILE A 122 -22.04 -8.91 -29.95
N LEU A 123 -22.21 -8.51 -31.22
CA LEU A 123 -22.29 -9.43 -32.35
C LEU A 123 -20.95 -10.08 -32.67
N ALA A 124 -19.83 -9.34 -32.52
CA ALA A 124 -18.49 -9.90 -32.68
C ALA A 124 -18.18 -10.94 -31.59
N LEU A 125 -18.52 -10.65 -30.34
CA LEU A 125 -18.38 -11.55 -29.19
C LEU A 125 -19.19 -12.83 -29.39
N HIS A 126 -20.47 -12.72 -29.76
CA HIS A 126 -21.30 -13.90 -30.04
C HIS A 126 -20.70 -14.76 -31.16
N ARG A 127 -20.22 -14.16 -32.26
CA ARG A 127 -19.58 -14.88 -33.37
C ARG A 127 -18.26 -15.55 -32.96
N LEU A 128 -17.44 -14.87 -32.16
CA LEU A 128 -16.09 -15.32 -31.79
C LEU A 128 -16.04 -16.22 -30.55
N ARG A 129 -17.13 -16.35 -29.77
CA ARG A 129 -17.16 -17.01 -28.46
C ARG A 129 -16.37 -18.33 -28.37
N ARG A 130 -16.57 -19.25 -29.32
CA ARG A 130 -15.88 -20.55 -29.37
C ARG A 130 -14.40 -20.44 -29.75
N LYS A 131 -14.01 -19.47 -30.60
CA LYS A 131 -12.59 -19.23 -30.96
C LYS A 131 -11.83 -18.61 -29.79
N LEU A 132 -12.47 -17.70 -29.05
CA LEU A 132 -11.86 -16.99 -27.93
C LEU A 132 -11.52 -17.93 -26.76
N THR A 133 -12.44 -18.80 -26.37
CA THR A 133 -12.25 -19.75 -25.26
C THR A 133 -11.49 -21.02 -25.63
N GLY A 134 -11.29 -21.29 -26.93
CA GLY A 134 -10.63 -22.48 -27.43
C GLY A 134 -9.16 -22.24 -27.81
N ALA A 135 -8.45 -23.33 -28.12
CA ALA A 135 -7.07 -23.26 -28.59
C ALA A 135 -6.96 -22.49 -29.93
N PRO A 136 -5.87 -21.73 -30.17
CA PRO A 136 -4.72 -21.51 -29.29
C PRO A 136 -4.89 -20.33 -28.31
N LEU A 137 -6.09 -19.74 -28.20
CA LEU A 137 -6.32 -18.49 -27.46
C LEU A 137 -6.62 -18.71 -25.98
N ASN A 138 -7.41 -19.73 -25.64
CA ASN A 138 -7.74 -20.16 -24.27
C ASN A 138 -8.19 -19.03 -23.31
N LEU A 139 -8.80 -17.96 -23.83
CA LEU A 139 -9.16 -16.79 -23.03
C LEU A 139 -10.32 -17.12 -22.09
N THR A 140 -10.13 -16.84 -20.81
CA THR A 140 -11.20 -16.99 -19.82
C THR A 140 -12.34 -15.98 -20.08
N PRO A 141 -13.59 -16.27 -19.70
CA PRO A 141 -14.71 -15.35 -19.91
C PRO A 141 -14.50 -13.96 -19.30
N GLN A 142 -13.74 -13.86 -18.20
CA GLN A 142 -13.39 -12.57 -17.58
C GLN A 142 -12.45 -11.74 -18.46
N GLN A 143 -11.42 -12.35 -19.04
CA GLN A 143 -10.52 -11.70 -20.01
C GLN A 143 -11.28 -11.27 -21.26
N VAL A 144 -12.16 -12.14 -21.79
CA VAL A 144 -13.03 -11.82 -22.93
C VAL A 144 -13.96 -10.63 -22.64
N VAL A 145 -14.54 -10.55 -21.44
CA VAL A 145 -15.35 -9.39 -21.01
C VAL A 145 -14.50 -8.13 -20.95
N ALA A 146 -13.30 -8.16 -20.38
CA ALA A 146 -12.42 -6.98 -20.29
C ALA A 146 -12.08 -6.39 -21.67
N ILE A 147 -11.78 -7.24 -22.66
CA ILE A 147 -11.51 -6.82 -24.05
C ILE A 147 -12.77 -6.28 -24.73
N ALA A 148 -13.94 -6.89 -24.47
CA ALA A 148 -15.21 -6.52 -25.09
C ALA A 148 -15.84 -5.25 -24.48
N ALA A 149 -15.58 -4.97 -23.20
CA ALA A 149 -16.18 -3.89 -22.40
C ALA A 149 -15.60 -2.48 -22.65
N ASN A 150 -15.00 -2.25 -23.82
CA ASN A 150 -14.28 -1.02 -24.16
C ASN A 150 -14.80 -0.38 -25.45
N THR A 151 -14.60 0.93 -25.61
CA THR A 151 -14.91 1.65 -26.86
C THR A 151 -14.06 1.06 -27.98
N GLY A 152 -14.73 0.50 -28.99
CA GLY A 152 -14.08 -0.25 -30.05
C GLY A 152 -13.83 -1.73 -29.75
N GLY A 153 -14.47 -2.32 -28.72
CA GLY A 153 -14.31 -3.72 -28.32
C GLY A 153 -14.43 -4.75 -29.44
N LYS A 154 -15.26 -4.51 -30.47
CA LYS A 154 -15.28 -5.33 -31.72
C LYS A 154 -13.88 -5.45 -32.35
N GLN A 155 -13.16 -4.34 -32.44
CA GLN A 155 -11.86 -4.26 -33.08
C GLN A 155 -10.79 -4.92 -32.21
N ALA A 156 -10.86 -4.75 -30.88
CA ALA A 156 -9.96 -5.41 -29.94
C ALA A 156 -10.16 -6.95 -29.94
N LEU A 157 -11.41 -7.42 -29.89
CA LEU A 157 -11.77 -8.84 -30.03
C LEU A 157 -11.32 -9.42 -31.38
N GLY A 158 -11.43 -8.66 -32.47
CA GLY A 158 -10.90 -9.08 -33.77
C GLY A 158 -9.38 -9.23 -33.73
N ALA A 159 -8.69 -8.16 -33.33
CA ALA A 159 -7.24 -8.05 -33.29
C ALA A 159 -6.58 -9.14 -32.42
N ILE A 160 -7.05 -9.34 -31.19
CA ILE A 160 -6.47 -10.34 -30.28
C ILE A 160 -6.56 -11.77 -30.83
N THR A 161 -7.62 -12.10 -31.59
CA THR A 161 -7.75 -13.46 -32.18
C THR A 161 -6.78 -13.74 -33.34
N THR A 162 -6.01 -12.74 -33.77
CA THR A 162 -4.96 -12.85 -34.78
C THR A 162 -3.58 -12.55 -34.18
N GLN A 163 -3.48 -11.59 -33.25
CA GLN A 163 -2.21 -11.10 -32.72
C GLN A 163 -1.74 -11.85 -31.47
N LEU A 164 -2.61 -12.44 -30.64
CA LEU A 164 -2.16 -13.18 -29.45
C LEU A 164 -1.27 -14.38 -29.78
N PRO A 165 -1.55 -15.21 -30.82
CA PRO A 165 -0.62 -16.28 -31.20
C PRO A 165 0.72 -15.74 -31.73
N ILE A 166 0.73 -14.57 -32.37
CA ILE A 166 1.93 -13.95 -32.96
C ILE A 166 2.80 -13.32 -31.86
N LEU A 167 2.19 -12.59 -30.92
CA LEU A 167 2.89 -11.90 -29.83
C LEU A 167 3.40 -12.88 -28.77
N ARG A 168 2.83 -14.08 -28.66
CA ARG A 168 3.33 -15.18 -27.81
C ARG A 168 4.51 -15.95 -28.41
N ALA A 169 4.72 -15.85 -29.72
CA ALA A 169 5.80 -16.54 -30.41
C ALA A 169 7.09 -15.69 -30.41
N ALA A 170 8.24 -16.35 -30.61
CA ALA A 170 9.47 -15.64 -30.96
C ALA A 170 9.25 -14.77 -32.22
N PRO A 171 9.81 -13.55 -32.29
CA PRO A 171 10.71 -12.91 -31.32
C PRO A 171 10.02 -12.05 -30.23
N TYR A 172 8.69 -12.13 -30.08
CA TYR A 172 7.92 -11.23 -29.20
C TYR A 172 7.74 -11.79 -27.78
N GLU A 173 7.46 -13.08 -27.64
CA GLU A 173 7.45 -13.88 -26.39
C GLU A 173 6.56 -13.35 -25.23
N LEU A 174 5.60 -12.47 -25.53
CA LEU A 174 4.68 -11.92 -24.53
C LEU A 174 3.69 -12.98 -24.03
N SER A 175 3.47 -13.02 -22.71
CA SER A 175 2.45 -13.87 -22.09
C SER A 175 1.02 -13.53 -22.56
N PRO A 176 0.07 -14.49 -22.48
CA PRO A 176 -1.34 -14.22 -22.77
C PRO A 176 -1.89 -13.05 -21.94
N GLU A 177 -1.48 -12.94 -20.68
CA GLU A 177 -1.88 -11.92 -19.72
C GLU A 177 -1.43 -10.52 -20.13
N GLN A 178 -0.16 -10.36 -20.55
CA GLN A 178 0.36 -9.10 -21.10
C GLN A 178 -0.42 -8.69 -22.36
N VAL A 179 -0.65 -9.62 -23.28
CA VAL A 179 -1.43 -9.35 -24.51
C VAL A 179 -2.88 -8.96 -24.20
N VAL A 180 -3.51 -9.60 -23.21
CA VAL A 180 -4.87 -9.24 -22.76
C VAL A 180 -4.90 -7.86 -22.10
N ALA A 181 -3.89 -7.48 -21.32
CA ALA A 181 -3.81 -6.16 -20.68
C ALA A 181 -3.77 -5.03 -21.74
N ILE A 182 -2.92 -5.17 -22.76
CA ILE A 182 -2.86 -4.26 -23.91
C ILE A 182 -4.22 -4.19 -24.64
N ALA A 183 -4.88 -5.34 -24.81
CA ALA A 183 -6.15 -5.43 -25.52
C ALA A 183 -7.36 -4.87 -24.73
N SER A 184 -7.29 -4.78 -23.40
CA SER A 184 -8.41 -4.47 -22.50
C SER A 184 -8.63 -2.97 -22.23
N ASN A 185 -8.24 -2.12 -23.18
CA ASN A 185 -8.31 -0.66 -23.10
C ASN A 185 -9.09 -0.05 -24.27
N ASN A 186 -9.54 1.20 -24.14
CA ASN A 186 -10.15 1.94 -25.25
C ASN A 186 -9.09 2.15 -26.34
N GLY A 187 -9.35 1.61 -27.53
CA GLY A 187 -8.36 1.55 -28.61
C GLY A 187 -7.38 0.38 -28.53
N GLY A 188 -7.61 -0.67 -27.71
CA GLY A 188 -6.69 -1.80 -27.52
C GLY A 188 -6.18 -2.48 -28.81
N LYS A 189 -6.97 -2.50 -29.90
CA LYS A 189 -6.47 -2.90 -31.24
C LYS A 189 -5.23 -2.10 -31.66
N GLN A 190 -5.27 -0.77 -31.52
CA GLN A 190 -4.17 0.12 -31.90
C GLN A 190 -2.95 -0.08 -31.01
N ALA A 191 -3.15 -0.36 -29.72
CA ALA A 191 -2.05 -0.67 -28.80
C ALA A 191 -1.38 -2.01 -29.16
N LEU A 192 -2.15 -3.06 -29.48
CA LEU A 192 -1.60 -4.34 -29.97
C LEU A 192 -0.85 -4.19 -31.31
N GLU A 193 -1.38 -3.40 -32.24
CA GLU A 193 -0.71 -3.10 -33.52
C GLU A 193 0.59 -2.31 -33.31
N ALA A 194 0.62 -1.35 -32.38
CA ALA A 194 1.82 -0.58 -32.04
C ALA A 194 2.88 -1.46 -31.34
N VAL A 195 2.50 -2.28 -30.35
CA VAL A 195 3.42 -3.23 -29.69
C VAL A 195 4.02 -4.19 -30.72
N LYS A 196 3.22 -4.75 -31.63
CA LYS A 196 3.77 -5.60 -32.71
C LYS A 196 4.74 -4.83 -33.62
N ALA A 197 4.48 -3.56 -33.91
CA ALA A 197 5.33 -2.77 -34.79
C ALA A 197 6.63 -2.28 -34.13
N GLN A 198 6.63 -2.03 -32.81
CA GLN A 198 7.68 -1.28 -32.12
C GLN A 198 8.44 -2.06 -31.02
N LEU A 199 7.93 -3.20 -30.52
CA LEU A 199 8.57 -3.91 -29.39
C LEU A 199 10.04 -4.27 -29.66
N LEU A 200 10.35 -4.79 -30.86
CA LEU A 200 11.70 -5.26 -31.19
C LEU A 200 12.69 -4.09 -31.31
N GLU A 201 12.22 -2.95 -31.81
CA GLU A 201 13.02 -1.73 -31.95
C GLU A 201 13.23 -1.04 -30.60
N LEU A 202 12.20 -0.99 -29.75
CA LEU A 202 12.30 -0.45 -28.39
C LEU A 202 13.15 -1.31 -27.45
N ARG A 203 13.26 -2.62 -27.71
CA ARG A 203 14.20 -3.53 -27.01
C ARG A 203 15.65 -3.39 -27.46
N ALA A 204 15.91 -2.85 -28.65
CA ALA A 204 17.24 -2.70 -29.19
C ALA A 204 17.91 -1.40 -28.72
N ALA A 205 19.24 -1.33 -28.81
CA ALA A 205 19.95 -0.06 -28.73
C ALA A 205 19.44 0.90 -29.84
N PRO A 206 19.24 2.19 -29.56
CA PRO A 206 19.59 2.92 -28.33
C PRO A 206 18.48 2.99 -27.26
N TYR A 207 17.35 2.29 -27.42
CA TYR A 207 16.18 2.42 -26.54
C TYR A 207 16.21 1.50 -25.32
N GLU A 208 16.62 0.25 -25.51
CA GLU A 208 16.96 -0.74 -24.45
C GLU A 208 15.82 -1.04 -23.45
N LEU A 209 14.57 -0.82 -23.82
CA LEU A 209 13.39 -1.07 -22.98
C LEU A 209 13.05 -2.56 -22.89
N SER A 210 12.76 -3.04 -21.69
CA SER A 210 12.26 -4.40 -21.47
C SER A 210 10.86 -4.61 -22.07
N PRO A 211 10.49 -5.86 -22.42
CA PRO A 211 9.14 -6.17 -22.87
C PRO A 211 8.05 -5.67 -21.91
N GLU A 212 8.31 -5.73 -20.61
CA GLU A 212 7.38 -5.35 -19.56
C GLU A 212 7.20 -3.84 -19.43
N GLN A 213 8.26 -3.04 -19.64
CA GLN A 213 8.15 -1.58 -19.77
C GLN A 213 7.29 -1.21 -20.99
N VAL A 214 7.53 -1.85 -22.15
CA VAL A 214 6.73 -1.64 -23.37
C VAL A 214 5.26 -2.06 -23.17
N VAL A 215 5.00 -3.17 -22.47
CA VAL A 215 3.65 -3.60 -22.11
C VAL A 215 2.98 -2.61 -21.15
N ALA A 216 3.68 -2.06 -20.16
CA ALA A 216 3.13 -1.09 -19.21
C ALA A 216 2.66 0.20 -19.91
N ILE A 217 3.49 0.74 -20.80
CA ILE A 217 3.15 1.89 -21.66
C ILE A 217 1.92 1.57 -22.52
N ALA A 218 1.88 0.38 -23.12
CA ALA A 218 0.83 -0.04 -24.03
C ALA A 218 -0.51 -0.38 -23.34
N SER A 219 -0.50 -0.78 -22.07
CA SER A 219 -1.67 -1.29 -21.33
C SER A 219 -2.57 -0.19 -20.74
N ASN A 220 -2.60 0.97 -21.38
CA ASN A 220 -3.35 2.16 -20.96
C ASN A 220 -4.27 2.68 -22.09
N ASN A 221 -5.25 3.52 -21.74
CA ASN A 221 -6.09 4.18 -22.74
C ASN A 221 -5.25 5.16 -23.56
N GLY A 222 -5.11 4.88 -24.85
CA GLY A 222 -4.19 5.58 -25.73
C GLY A 222 -2.76 5.03 -25.75
N GLY A 223 -2.51 3.80 -25.27
CA GLY A 223 -1.17 3.20 -25.19
C GLY A 223 -0.33 3.26 -26.47
N LYS A 224 -0.94 3.16 -27.66
CA LYS A 224 -0.26 3.43 -28.95
C LYS A 224 0.42 4.81 -28.99
N GLN A 225 -0.31 5.84 -28.58
CA GLN A 225 0.20 7.21 -28.57
C GLN A 225 1.30 7.40 -27.51
N ALA A 226 1.21 6.69 -26.38
CA ALA A 226 2.28 6.69 -25.38
C ALA A 226 3.55 6.00 -25.89
N LEU A 227 3.45 4.85 -26.58
CA LEU A 227 4.59 4.20 -27.25
C LEU A 227 5.22 5.09 -28.34
N GLU A 228 4.39 5.70 -29.20
CA GLU A 228 4.87 6.62 -30.24
C GLU A 228 5.56 7.85 -29.64
N ALA A 229 5.11 8.35 -28.48
CA ALA A 229 5.77 9.44 -27.77
C ALA A 229 7.08 9.01 -27.10
N VAL A 230 7.11 7.86 -26.41
CA VAL A 230 8.35 7.30 -25.82
C VAL A 230 9.40 7.08 -26.92
N LYS A 231 9.04 6.45 -28.04
CA LYS A 231 9.95 6.28 -29.18
C LYS A 231 10.49 7.63 -29.68
N ALA A 232 9.63 8.65 -29.79
CA ALA A 232 10.03 9.96 -30.31
C ALA A 232 10.84 10.82 -29.33
N GLN A 233 10.76 10.56 -28.01
CA GLN A 233 11.27 11.48 -26.99
C GLN A 233 12.26 10.87 -25.98
N LEU A 234 12.37 9.53 -25.87
CA LEU A 234 13.22 8.87 -24.85
C LEU A 234 14.69 9.33 -24.92
N LEU A 235 15.26 9.38 -26.12
CA LEU A 235 16.69 9.70 -26.31
C LEU A 235 16.98 11.18 -25.98
N GLU A 236 16.04 12.07 -26.29
CA GLU A 236 16.14 13.50 -25.98
C GLU A 236 15.95 13.76 -24.48
N LEU A 237 14.99 13.07 -23.84
CA LEU A 237 14.75 13.18 -22.40
C LEU A 237 15.88 12.57 -21.55
N ARG A 238 16.61 11.57 -22.08
CA ARG A 238 17.84 11.03 -21.47
C ARG A 238 19.04 11.95 -21.60
N ALA A 239 19.05 12.85 -22.58
CA ALA A 239 20.16 13.77 -22.82
C ALA A 239 20.09 15.02 -21.94
N ALA A 240 21.22 15.71 -21.79
CA ALA A 240 21.23 17.07 -21.29
C ALA A 240 20.39 17.98 -22.21
N PRO A 241 19.57 18.92 -21.66
CA PRO A 241 19.50 19.34 -20.26
C PRO A 241 18.47 18.59 -19.39
N TYR A 242 17.80 17.54 -19.90
CA TYR A 242 16.68 16.89 -19.21
C TYR A 242 17.11 15.76 -18.26
N GLU A 243 18.08 14.94 -18.68
CA GLU A 243 18.81 13.95 -17.84
C GLU A 243 17.93 12.89 -17.15
N LEU A 244 16.75 12.58 -17.71
CA LEU A 244 15.81 11.60 -17.14
C LEU A 244 16.23 10.16 -17.42
N SER A 245 16.04 9.27 -16.43
CA SER A 245 16.26 7.83 -16.62
C SER A 245 15.22 7.20 -17.55
N PRO A 246 15.53 6.06 -18.21
CA PRO A 246 14.54 5.34 -19.01
C PRO A 246 13.29 4.96 -18.22
N GLU A 247 13.45 4.60 -16.94
CA GLU A 247 12.36 4.19 -16.06
C GLU A 247 11.50 5.36 -15.61
N GLN A 248 12.08 6.55 -15.41
CA GLN A 248 11.33 7.79 -15.19
C GLN A 248 10.44 8.11 -16.41
N VAL A 249 11.00 8.01 -17.63
CA VAL A 249 10.25 8.20 -18.88
C VAL A 249 9.15 7.15 -19.04
N VAL A 250 9.42 5.88 -18.71
CA VAL A 250 8.42 4.80 -18.71
C VAL A 250 7.31 5.05 -17.67
N ALA A 251 7.64 5.53 -16.47
CA ALA A 251 6.65 5.81 -15.41
C ALA A 251 5.67 6.92 -15.81
N ILE A 252 6.18 8.01 -16.40
CA ILE A 252 5.36 9.09 -16.98
C ILE A 252 4.46 8.56 -18.10
N ALA A 253 5.01 7.68 -18.96
CA ALA A 253 4.30 7.13 -20.11
C ALA A 253 3.25 6.05 -19.76
N SER A 254 3.43 5.30 -18.67
CA SER A 254 2.60 4.14 -18.28
C SER A 254 1.28 4.50 -17.60
N ASN A 255 0.69 5.63 -17.97
CA ASN A 255 -0.54 6.19 -17.41
C ASN A 255 -1.54 6.55 -18.52
N ASN A 256 -2.82 6.72 -18.16
CA ASN A 256 -3.84 7.15 -19.11
C ASN A 256 -3.56 8.60 -19.56
N GLY A 257 -3.21 8.75 -20.84
CA GLY A 257 -2.71 10.01 -21.39
C GLY A 257 -1.20 10.21 -21.24
N GLY A 258 -0.39 9.17 -21.02
CA GLY A 258 1.07 9.27 -20.84
C GLY A 258 1.82 10.12 -21.88
N LYS A 259 1.43 10.08 -23.17
CA LYS A 259 1.92 11.02 -24.20
C LYS A 259 1.81 12.48 -23.79
N GLN A 260 0.65 12.88 -23.25
CA GLN A 260 0.43 14.25 -22.78
C GLN A 260 1.27 14.58 -21.56
N ALA A 261 1.52 13.61 -20.67
CA ALA A 261 2.40 13.81 -19.52
C ALA A 261 3.87 13.98 -19.97
N LEU A 262 4.36 13.16 -20.92
CA LEU A 262 5.70 13.33 -21.52
C LEU A 262 5.87 14.69 -22.22
N GLU A 263 4.90 15.07 -23.06
CA GLU A 263 4.90 16.39 -23.73
C GLU A 263 4.93 17.55 -22.72
N ALA A 264 4.24 17.40 -21.57
CA ALA A 264 4.25 18.41 -20.51
C ALA A 264 5.57 18.44 -19.72
N VAL A 265 6.13 17.28 -19.36
CA VAL A 265 7.46 17.19 -18.72
C VAL A 265 8.52 17.80 -19.61
N LYS A 266 8.57 17.43 -20.90
CA LYS A 266 9.51 18.04 -21.86
C LYS A 266 9.35 19.57 -21.92
N ALA A 267 8.11 20.07 -21.95
CA ALA A 267 7.85 21.50 -22.07
C ALA A 267 8.04 22.32 -20.78
N GLN A 268 8.10 21.69 -19.59
CA GLN A 268 8.05 22.40 -18.30
C GLN A 268 9.17 22.03 -17.31
N LEU A 269 9.88 20.91 -17.48
CA LEU A 269 10.89 20.42 -16.51
C LEU A 269 12.00 21.45 -16.25
N LEU A 270 12.52 22.12 -17.28
CA LEU A 270 13.60 23.10 -17.12
C LEU A 270 13.14 24.37 -16.39
N GLU A 271 11.90 24.79 -16.64
CA GLU A 271 11.30 25.97 -15.99
C GLU A 271 10.91 25.67 -14.53
N LEU A 272 10.42 24.46 -14.25
CA LEU A 272 10.09 24.00 -12.90
C LEU A 272 11.34 23.75 -12.04
N ARG A 273 12.48 23.39 -12.64
CA ARG A 273 13.80 23.32 -11.97
C ARG A 273 14.38 24.70 -11.65
N ALA A 274 14.02 25.73 -12.41
CA ALA A 274 14.54 27.08 -12.24
C ALA A 274 13.84 27.83 -11.10
N ALA A 275 14.49 28.88 -10.58
CA ALA A 275 13.81 29.87 -9.75
C ALA A 275 12.68 30.54 -10.56
N PRO A 276 11.50 30.80 -9.98
CA PRO A 276 11.17 30.69 -8.55
C PRO A 276 10.57 29.33 -8.11
N TYR A 277 10.53 28.32 -8.97
CA TYR A 277 9.83 27.05 -8.70
C TYR A 277 10.70 26.04 -7.94
N GLU A 278 11.96 25.89 -8.33
CA GLU A 278 13.02 25.15 -7.62
C GLU A 278 12.72 23.65 -7.36
N LEU A 279 11.87 23.04 -8.20
CA LEU A 279 11.49 21.62 -8.07
C LEU A 279 12.56 20.68 -8.63
N SER A 280 12.79 19.55 -7.96
CA SER A 280 13.72 18.52 -8.46
C SER A 280 13.14 17.75 -9.66
N PRO A 281 13.98 17.13 -10.51
CA PRO A 281 13.50 16.25 -11.58
C PRO A 281 12.59 15.13 -11.07
N GLU A 282 12.91 14.55 -9.92
CA GLU A 282 12.15 13.47 -9.27
C GLU A 282 10.76 13.96 -8.82
N GLN A 283 10.67 15.17 -8.29
CA GLN A 283 9.38 15.80 -7.93
C GLN A 283 8.51 16.03 -9.19
N VAL A 284 9.09 16.53 -10.28
CA VAL A 284 8.39 16.72 -11.56
C VAL A 284 7.95 15.37 -12.15
N VAL A 285 8.80 14.34 -12.10
CA VAL A 285 8.47 12.97 -12.51
C VAL A 285 7.34 12.38 -11.66
N ALA A 286 7.34 12.57 -10.34
CA ALA A 286 6.30 12.07 -9.43
C ALA A 286 4.91 12.70 -9.73
N ILE A 287 4.86 14.01 -9.95
CA ILE A 287 3.65 14.72 -10.38
C ILE A 287 3.16 14.20 -11.74
N ALA A 288 4.09 13.96 -12.68
CA ALA A 288 3.78 13.52 -14.03
C ALA A 288 3.37 12.04 -14.15
N SER A 289 3.86 11.16 -13.28
CA SER A 289 3.66 9.70 -13.33
C SER A 289 2.30 9.22 -12.79
N ASN A 290 1.27 10.02 -13.00
CA ASN A 290 -0.10 9.81 -12.52
C ASN A 290 -1.13 10.01 -13.65
N ASN A 291 -2.33 9.46 -13.49
CA ASN A 291 -3.41 9.67 -14.46
C ASN A 291 -3.84 11.13 -14.45
N GLY A 292 -3.57 11.81 -15.57
CA GLY A 292 -3.71 13.27 -15.68
C GLY A 292 -2.48 14.07 -15.27
N GLY A 293 -1.27 13.47 -15.20
CA GLY A 293 -0.03 14.15 -14.79
C GLY A 293 0.24 15.51 -15.44
N LYS A 294 -0.04 15.66 -16.75
CA LYS A 294 -0.03 16.98 -17.44
C LYS A 294 -0.86 18.05 -16.72
N GLN A 295 -2.08 17.69 -16.30
CA GLN A 295 -2.96 18.61 -15.58
C GLN A 295 -2.44 18.90 -14.17
N ALA A 296 -1.78 17.94 -13.52
CA ALA A 296 -1.15 18.16 -12.22
C ALA A 296 0.07 19.11 -12.35
N LEU A 297 0.94 18.92 -13.34
CA LEU A 297 2.06 19.84 -13.65
C LEU A 297 1.55 21.25 -13.98
N GLU A 298 0.57 21.39 -14.88
CA GLU A 298 -0.05 22.67 -15.21
C GLU A 298 -0.64 23.37 -13.96
N ALA A 299 -1.18 22.61 -13.01
CA ALA A 299 -1.71 23.15 -11.75
C ALA A 299 -0.61 23.54 -10.75
N VAL A 300 0.43 22.71 -10.57
CA VAL A 300 1.60 23.04 -9.74
C VAL A 300 2.27 24.31 -10.26
N LYS A 301 2.55 24.39 -11.57
CA LYS A 301 3.10 25.61 -12.19
C LYS A 301 2.22 26.84 -11.93
N ALA A 302 0.90 26.70 -12.04
CA ALA A 302 -0.02 27.81 -11.87
C ALA A 302 -0.30 28.21 -10.40
N GLN A 303 0.05 27.39 -9.41
CA GLN A 303 -0.38 27.58 -8.01
C GLN A 303 0.74 27.47 -6.96
N LEU A 304 1.92 26.91 -7.26
CA LEU A 304 2.98 26.68 -6.27
C LEU A 304 3.40 27.96 -5.54
N LEU A 305 3.60 29.06 -6.26
CA LEU A 305 4.08 30.32 -5.69
C LEU A 305 3.05 30.98 -4.76
N GLU A 306 1.76 30.86 -5.12
CA GLU A 306 0.65 31.37 -4.32
C GLU A 306 0.41 30.50 -3.08
N LEU A 307 0.54 29.17 -3.21
CA LEU A 307 0.43 28.23 -2.10
C LEU A 307 1.61 28.30 -1.12
N ARG A 308 2.82 28.67 -1.59
CA ARG A 308 3.98 29.00 -0.73
C ARG A 308 3.82 30.31 0.03
N ALA A 309 3.03 31.25 -0.48
CA ALA A 309 2.83 32.56 0.12
C ALA A 309 1.80 32.52 1.27
N ALA A 310 1.85 33.54 2.14
CA ALA A 310 0.76 33.81 3.07
C ALA A 310 -0.54 34.12 2.27
N PRO A 311 -1.72 33.62 2.71
CA PRO A 311 -1.99 32.95 3.98
C PRO A 311 -1.89 31.40 3.94
N TYR A 312 -1.44 30.79 2.84
CA TYR A 312 -1.46 29.34 2.66
C TYR A 312 -0.24 28.64 3.27
N GLU A 313 0.95 29.21 3.09
CA GLU A 313 2.21 28.82 3.78
C GLU A 313 2.63 27.36 3.58
N LEU A 314 2.26 26.74 2.44
CA LEU A 314 2.62 25.36 2.12
C LEU A 314 4.06 25.24 1.62
N SER A 315 4.77 24.18 2.05
CA SER A 315 6.09 23.86 1.51
C SER A 315 6.01 23.30 0.07
N PRO A 316 7.08 23.40 -0.75
CA PRO A 316 7.11 22.76 -2.06
C PRO A 316 6.80 21.27 -2.00
N GLU A 317 7.32 20.56 -0.99
CA GLU A 317 7.13 19.13 -0.78
C GLU A 317 5.66 18.80 -0.47
N GLN A 318 4.97 19.64 0.32
CA GLN A 318 3.54 19.49 0.59
C GLN A 318 2.72 19.66 -0.70
N VAL A 319 3.04 20.66 -1.53
CA VAL A 319 2.38 20.88 -2.83
C VAL A 319 2.66 19.72 -3.80
N VAL A 320 3.89 19.20 -3.84
CA VAL A 320 4.27 18.01 -4.63
C VAL A 320 3.50 16.77 -4.15
N ALA A 321 3.36 16.55 -2.84
CA ALA A 321 2.64 15.39 -2.29
C ALA A 321 1.14 15.40 -2.64
N ILE A 322 0.49 16.57 -2.57
CA ILE A 322 -0.89 16.76 -3.02
C ILE A 322 -1.02 16.52 -4.53
N ALA A 323 -0.05 16.98 -5.31
CA ALA A 323 -0.05 16.89 -6.77
C ALA A 323 0.27 15.50 -7.33
N SER A 324 1.11 14.70 -6.65
CA SER A 324 1.62 13.39 -7.09
C SER A 324 0.63 12.23 -6.90
N ASN A 325 -0.65 12.51 -7.13
CA ASN A 325 -1.76 11.58 -6.96
C ASN A 325 -2.70 11.62 -8.18
N ASN A 326 -3.51 10.58 -8.40
CA ASN A 326 -4.47 10.56 -9.48
C ASN A 326 -5.56 11.62 -9.24
N GLY A 327 -5.57 12.63 -10.11
CA GLY A 327 -6.38 13.83 -9.92
C GLY A 327 -5.73 14.92 -9.05
N GLY A 328 -4.41 14.94 -8.87
CA GLY A 328 -3.69 15.92 -8.03
C GLY A 328 -4.05 17.39 -8.28
N LYS A 329 -4.30 17.80 -9.53
CA LYS A 329 -4.87 19.13 -9.86
C LYS A 329 -6.15 19.44 -9.07
N GLN A 330 -7.07 18.49 -8.98
CA GLN A 330 -8.31 18.65 -8.23
C GLN A 330 -8.05 18.72 -6.73
N ALA A 331 -7.06 18.00 -6.20
CA ALA A 331 -6.66 18.09 -4.80
C ALA A 331 -6.04 19.47 -4.48
N LEU A 332 -5.15 20.00 -5.34
CA LEU A 332 -4.60 21.36 -5.20
C LEU A 332 -5.70 22.44 -5.26
N GLU A 333 -6.58 22.39 -6.26
CA GLU A 333 -7.73 23.30 -6.37
C GLU A 333 -8.64 23.24 -5.13
N ALA A 334 -8.78 22.08 -4.50
CA ALA A 334 -9.57 21.91 -3.27
C ALA A 334 -8.85 22.42 -2.02
N VAL A 335 -7.54 22.15 -1.87
CA VAL A 335 -6.71 22.70 -0.78
C VAL A 335 -6.70 24.21 -0.83
N LYS A 336 -6.43 24.80 -2.00
CA LYS A 336 -6.50 26.26 -2.21
C LYS A 336 -7.87 26.82 -1.81
N ALA A 337 -8.97 26.14 -2.18
CA ALA A 337 -10.33 26.61 -1.90
C ALA A 337 -10.82 26.37 -0.45
N GLN A 338 -10.14 25.54 0.36
CA GLN A 338 -10.68 25.08 1.66
C GLN A 338 -9.69 25.15 2.84
N LEU A 339 -8.37 25.29 2.63
CA LEU A 339 -7.36 25.24 3.70
C LEU A 339 -7.63 26.26 4.82
N LEU A 340 -7.94 27.50 4.46
CA LEU A 340 -8.15 28.58 5.43
C LEU A 340 -9.41 28.36 6.28
N GLU A 341 -10.48 27.86 5.67
CA GLU A 341 -11.73 27.53 6.36
C GLU A 341 -11.57 26.29 7.25
N LEU A 342 -10.80 25.29 6.80
CA LEU A 342 -10.51 24.09 7.59
C LEU A 342 -9.55 24.35 8.77
N ARG A 343 -8.64 25.33 8.65
CA ARG A 343 -7.81 25.84 9.76
C ARG A 343 -8.62 26.65 10.79
N ALA A 344 -9.73 27.27 10.37
CA ALA A 344 -10.57 28.09 11.23
C ALA A 344 -11.54 27.26 12.09
N ALA A 345 -12.06 27.87 13.15
CA ALA A 345 -13.22 27.35 13.87
C ALA A 345 -14.44 27.28 12.93
N PRO A 346 -15.26 26.22 12.99
CA PRO A 346 -15.29 25.15 13.99
C PRO A 346 -14.48 23.89 13.62
N TYR A 347 -13.68 23.90 12.54
CA TYR A 347 -13.01 22.70 12.03
C TYR A 347 -11.65 22.47 12.70
N GLU A 348 -10.85 23.53 12.87
CA GLU A 348 -9.62 23.56 13.69
C GLU A 348 -8.53 22.56 13.24
N LEU A 349 -8.48 22.23 11.94
CA LEU A 349 -7.49 21.31 11.38
C LEU A 349 -6.13 21.98 11.19
N SER A 350 -5.05 21.24 11.47
CA SER A 350 -3.70 21.71 11.12
C SER A 350 -3.46 21.65 9.61
N THR A 351 -2.50 22.45 9.12
CA THR A 351 -2.08 22.42 7.72
C THR A 351 -1.63 21.02 7.30
N GLU A 352 -0.89 20.31 8.16
CA GLU A 352 -0.42 18.94 7.94
C GLU A 352 -1.58 17.94 7.85
N GLN A 353 -2.63 18.10 8.66
CA GLN A 353 -3.83 17.27 8.59
C GLN A 353 -4.56 17.48 7.25
N VAL A 354 -4.72 18.72 6.79
CA VAL A 354 -5.32 19.04 5.49
C VAL A 354 -4.47 18.49 4.34
N VAL A 355 -3.13 18.61 4.41
CA VAL A 355 -2.19 18.02 3.44
C VAL A 355 -2.28 16.48 3.43
N ALA A 356 -2.40 15.81 4.58
CA ALA A 356 -2.50 14.35 4.67
C ALA A 356 -3.82 13.83 4.04
N ILE A 357 -4.94 14.52 4.27
CA ILE A 357 -6.23 14.21 3.62
C ILE A 357 -6.14 14.43 2.09
N ALA A 358 -5.44 15.49 1.66
CA ALA A 358 -5.33 15.87 0.26
C ALA A 358 -4.34 15.01 -0.55
N SER A 359 -3.26 14.51 0.05
CA SER A 359 -2.16 13.74 -0.58
C SER A 359 -2.53 12.28 -0.85
N ASN A 360 -3.77 12.03 -1.27
CA ASN A 360 -4.34 10.70 -1.51
C ASN A 360 -5.14 10.68 -2.81
N ASN A 361 -5.36 9.49 -3.40
CA ASN A 361 -6.16 9.37 -4.62
C ASN A 361 -7.63 9.73 -4.32
N GLY A 362 -8.08 10.82 -4.93
CA GLY A 362 -9.37 11.44 -4.62
C GLY A 362 -9.34 12.42 -3.44
N GLY A 363 -8.19 12.98 -3.03
CA GLY A 363 -8.04 13.89 -1.89
C GLY A 363 -9.06 15.04 -1.84
N LYS A 364 -9.42 15.65 -2.98
CA LYS A 364 -10.53 16.62 -3.08
C LYS A 364 -11.84 16.09 -2.48
N GLN A 365 -12.20 14.85 -2.81
CA GLN A 365 -13.41 14.22 -2.29
C GLN A 365 -13.29 13.92 -0.79
N ALA A 366 -12.10 13.57 -0.30
CA ALA A 366 -11.85 13.39 1.12
C ALA A 366 -11.97 14.72 1.90
N LEU A 367 -11.41 15.82 1.39
CA LEU A 367 -11.57 17.18 1.96
C LEU A 367 -13.03 17.62 1.99
N GLU A 368 -13.74 17.52 0.86
CA GLU A 368 -15.18 17.82 0.78
C GLU A 368 -16.01 16.98 1.78
N ALA A 369 -15.61 15.73 2.02
CA ALA A 369 -16.26 14.84 2.99
C ALA A 369 -15.91 15.19 4.45
N VAL A 370 -14.66 15.52 4.76
CA VAL A 370 -14.24 15.98 6.10
C VAL A 370 -14.94 17.28 6.44
N LYS A 371 -14.88 18.29 5.56
CA LYS A 371 -15.62 19.56 5.71
C LYS A 371 -17.12 19.30 5.95
N ALA A 372 -17.73 18.38 5.21
CA ALA A 372 -19.13 18.06 5.39
C ALA A 372 -19.43 17.25 6.68
N GLN A 373 -18.54 16.39 7.16
CA GLN A 373 -18.89 15.37 8.17
C GLN A 373 -18.20 15.51 9.53
N LEU A 374 -17.06 16.21 9.64
CA LEU A 374 -16.25 16.30 10.87
C LEU A 374 -17.08 16.67 12.11
N LEU A 375 -17.84 17.76 12.04
CA LEU A 375 -18.66 18.24 13.17
C LEU A 375 -19.75 17.23 13.58
N ALA A 376 -20.31 16.50 12.61
CA ALA A 376 -21.33 15.48 12.85
C ALA A 376 -20.77 14.13 13.31
N LEU A 377 -19.46 13.92 13.17
CA LEU A 377 -18.73 12.76 13.67
C LEU A 377 -18.09 13.04 15.06
N ARG A 378 -17.69 14.29 15.34
CA ARG A 378 -17.30 14.77 16.68
C ARG A 378 -18.48 14.77 17.67
N ALA A 379 -19.70 15.02 17.19
CA ALA A 379 -20.91 15.03 18.01
C ALA A 379 -21.41 13.63 18.39
N ALA A 380 -22.18 13.55 19.49
CA ALA A 380 -22.98 12.37 19.82
C ALA A 380 -23.97 12.04 18.67
N PRO A 381 -24.23 10.76 18.37
CA PRO A 381 -23.77 9.55 19.07
C PRO A 381 -22.44 8.97 18.57
N TYR A 382 -21.71 9.67 17.69
CA TYR A 382 -20.51 9.15 17.03
C TYR A 382 -19.24 9.34 17.87
N GLU A 383 -19.07 10.53 18.45
CA GLU A 383 -18.04 10.86 19.45
C GLU A 383 -16.60 10.58 18.99
N LEU A 384 -16.33 10.70 17.69
CA LEU A 384 -15.00 10.51 17.11
C LEU A 384 -14.11 11.73 17.33
N SER A 385 -12.83 11.51 17.63
CA SER A 385 -11.85 12.60 17.69
C SER A 385 -11.54 13.15 16.29
N THR A 386 -11.02 14.38 16.24
CA THR A 386 -10.58 14.99 14.98
C THR A 386 -9.52 14.13 14.29
N GLU A 387 -8.58 13.56 15.06
CA GLU A 387 -7.49 12.70 14.60
C GLU A 387 -8.02 11.39 14.03
N GLN A 388 -9.04 10.80 14.64
CA GLN A 388 -9.70 9.60 14.12
C GLN A 388 -10.37 9.88 12.77
N VAL A 389 -11.08 11.02 12.64
CA VAL A 389 -11.69 11.44 11.36
C VAL A 389 -10.62 11.72 10.30
N VAL A 390 -9.49 12.36 10.67
CA VAL A 390 -8.33 12.59 9.79
C VAL A 390 -7.69 11.27 9.35
N ALA A 391 -7.52 10.27 10.23
CA ALA A 391 -6.94 8.97 9.90
C ALA A 391 -7.80 8.18 8.90
N ILE A 392 -9.13 8.18 9.09
CA ILE A 392 -10.09 7.58 8.15
C ILE A 392 -10.06 8.31 6.80
N ALA A 393 -9.89 9.64 6.80
CA ALA A 393 -9.90 10.47 5.60
C ALA A 393 -8.57 10.44 4.81
N SER A 394 -7.42 10.31 5.49
CA SER A 394 -6.06 10.35 4.91
C SER A 394 -5.66 9.03 4.23
N ASN A 395 -6.59 8.47 3.46
CA ASN A 395 -6.48 7.18 2.82
C ASN A 395 -7.09 7.20 1.42
N ASN A 396 -6.63 6.29 0.55
CA ASN A 396 -7.18 6.11 -0.78
C ASN A 396 -8.68 5.76 -0.72
N GLY A 397 -9.53 6.71 -1.12
CA GLY A 397 -10.98 6.61 -0.99
C GLY A 397 -11.57 7.08 0.36
N GLY A 398 -10.85 7.87 1.16
CA GLY A 398 -11.25 8.31 2.51
C GLY A 398 -12.69 8.84 2.65
N LYS A 399 -13.23 9.56 1.66
CA LYS A 399 -14.66 9.93 1.60
C LYS A 399 -15.61 8.74 1.80
N GLN A 400 -15.32 7.63 1.12
CA GLN A 400 -16.13 6.43 1.20
C GLN A 400 -15.98 5.74 2.56
N ALA A 401 -14.78 5.79 3.16
CA ALA A 401 -14.56 5.28 4.51
C ALA A 401 -15.32 6.10 5.56
N LEU A 402 -15.32 7.44 5.47
CA LEU A 402 -16.13 8.33 6.32
C LEU A 402 -17.64 8.06 6.17
N GLU A 403 -18.13 7.99 4.93
CA GLU A 403 -19.54 7.65 4.65
C GLU A 403 -19.93 6.28 5.22
N ALA A 404 -19.02 5.30 5.19
CA ALA A 404 -19.25 3.97 5.76
C ALA A 404 -19.18 3.95 7.29
N VAL A 405 -18.21 4.64 7.92
CA VAL A 405 -18.14 4.79 9.39
C VAL A 405 -19.40 5.48 9.90
N LYS A 406 -19.85 6.56 9.24
CA LYS A 406 -21.09 7.24 9.60
C LYS A 406 -22.33 6.34 9.46
N ALA A 407 -22.36 5.45 8.48
CA ALA A 407 -23.48 4.52 8.30
C ALA A 407 -23.44 3.34 9.30
N LEU A 408 -22.26 2.83 9.64
CA LEU A 408 -22.09 1.51 10.26
C LEU A 408 -21.54 1.52 11.69
N LEU A 409 -20.97 2.62 12.20
CA LEU A 409 -20.34 2.65 13.54
C LEU A 409 -21.33 2.22 14.65
N LEU A 410 -22.58 2.66 14.59
CA LEU A 410 -23.59 2.33 15.59
C LEU A 410 -24.10 0.89 15.46
N GLU A 411 -24.23 0.37 14.23
CA GLU A 411 -24.58 -1.03 13.95
C GLU A 411 -23.48 -1.98 14.48
N LEU A 412 -22.22 -1.66 14.21
CA LEU A 412 -21.06 -2.46 14.61
C LEU A 412 -20.74 -2.37 16.11
N ARG A 413 -21.06 -1.27 16.78
CA ARG A 413 -20.96 -1.13 18.25
C ARG A 413 -22.05 -1.89 19.01
N ALA A 414 -23.19 -2.16 18.39
CA ALA A 414 -24.30 -2.87 19.01
C ALA A 414 -24.11 -4.39 18.98
N ALA A 415 -24.83 -5.11 19.85
CA ALA A 415 -25.04 -6.54 19.69
C ALA A 415 -25.74 -6.82 18.35
N PRO A 416 -25.37 -7.88 17.60
CA PRO A 416 -24.46 -8.97 17.98
C PRO A 416 -22.98 -8.75 17.59
N TYR A 417 -22.59 -7.57 17.11
CA TYR A 417 -21.25 -7.30 16.59
C TYR A 417 -20.25 -6.92 17.69
N GLU A 418 -20.64 -5.96 18.54
CA GLU A 418 -19.92 -5.57 19.77
C GLU A 418 -18.49 -5.03 19.55
N LEU A 419 -18.19 -4.46 18.38
CA LEU A 419 -16.91 -3.79 18.13
C LEU A 419 -16.79 -2.48 18.90
N SER A 420 -15.62 -2.23 19.48
CA SER A 420 -15.25 -0.90 19.99
C SER A 420 -15.09 0.12 18.85
N THR A 421 -15.28 1.40 19.18
CA THR A 421 -15.01 2.52 18.27
C THR A 421 -13.59 2.46 17.69
N GLY A 422 -12.59 2.09 18.50
CA GLY A 422 -11.19 1.97 18.07
C GLY A 422 -10.99 0.93 16.96
N GLN A 423 -11.62 -0.25 17.07
CA GLN A 423 -11.54 -1.30 16.06
C GLN A 423 -12.21 -0.86 14.74
N VAL A 424 -13.38 -0.21 14.82
CA VAL A 424 -14.07 0.35 13.63
C VAL A 424 -13.22 1.43 12.96
N VAL A 425 -12.59 2.32 13.73
CA VAL A 425 -11.66 3.35 13.21
C VAL A 425 -10.44 2.71 12.55
N ALA A 426 -9.84 1.67 13.13
CA ALA A 426 -8.68 0.98 12.56
C ALA A 426 -9.00 0.34 11.20
N ILE A 427 -10.07 -0.47 11.14
CA ILE A 427 -10.56 -1.08 9.89
C ILE A 427 -10.86 -0.02 8.81
N ALA A 428 -11.42 1.12 9.22
CA ALA A 428 -11.73 2.24 8.32
C ALA A 428 -10.50 3.03 7.84
N SER A 429 -9.44 3.11 8.64
CA SER A 429 -8.22 3.91 8.38
C SER A 429 -7.22 3.22 7.45
N ASN A 430 -7.75 2.49 6.47
CA ASN A 430 -7.00 1.69 5.49
C ASN A 430 -7.47 1.97 4.06
N GLY A 431 -6.60 1.70 3.08
CA GLY A 431 -6.93 1.79 1.66
C GLY A 431 -8.11 0.89 1.29
N GLY A 432 -9.29 1.48 1.09
CA GLY A 432 -10.55 0.77 0.85
C GLY A 432 -11.34 0.40 2.11
N GLY A 433 -11.11 1.04 3.27
CA GLY A 433 -11.73 0.72 4.57
C GLY A 433 -13.26 0.56 4.56
N ARG A 434 -14.00 1.31 3.71
CA ARG A 434 -15.44 1.08 3.46
C ARG A 434 -15.76 -0.40 3.16
N GLN A 435 -14.99 -1.00 2.26
CA GLN A 435 -15.20 -2.39 1.85
C GLN A 435 -14.88 -3.35 2.99
N ALA A 436 -13.87 -3.05 3.82
CA ALA A 436 -13.54 -3.86 4.98
C ALA A 436 -14.67 -3.79 6.05
N LEU A 437 -15.21 -2.61 6.35
CA LEU A 437 -16.37 -2.46 7.24
C LEU A 437 -17.62 -3.19 6.72
N GLU A 438 -17.97 -3.02 5.44
CA GLU A 438 -19.09 -3.73 4.81
C GLU A 438 -18.90 -5.25 4.91
N ALA A 439 -17.66 -5.75 4.74
CA ALA A 439 -17.35 -7.18 4.84
C ALA A 439 -17.35 -7.72 6.28
N VAL A 440 -16.86 -6.96 7.27
CA VAL A 440 -16.95 -7.35 8.69
C VAL A 440 -18.41 -7.47 9.11
N ARG A 441 -19.22 -6.47 8.78
CA ARG A 441 -20.68 -6.48 8.99
C ARG A 441 -21.36 -7.69 8.33
N GLU A 442 -20.96 -8.05 7.11
CA GLU A 442 -21.56 -9.18 6.37
C GLU A 442 -21.02 -10.56 6.75
N GLN A 443 -19.87 -10.66 7.43
CA GLN A 443 -19.17 -11.94 7.62
C GLN A 443 -18.76 -12.27 9.06
N LEU A 444 -18.68 -11.32 10.01
CA LEU A 444 -18.22 -11.56 11.39
C LEU A 444 -18.98 -12.70 12.06
N LEU A 445 -20.32 -12.66 12.02
CA LEU A 445 -21.17 -13.66 12.66
C LEU A 445 -21.01 -15.05 12.04
N ALA A 446 -20.74 -15.12 10.73
CA ALA A 446 -20.48 -16.37 10.04
C ALA A 446 -19.06 -16.91 10.31
N LEU A 447 -18.09 -16.02 10.56
CA LEU A 447 -16.70 -16.39 10.88
C LEU A 447 -16.51 -16.76 12.36
N ARG A 448 -17.36 -16.24 13.27
CA ARG A 448 -17.48 -16.68 14.67
C ARG A 448 -18.13 -18.06 14.82
N ALA A 449 -18.83 -18.54 13.79
CA ALA A 449 -19.54 -19.82 13.80
C ALA A 449 -18.67 -20.99 13.28
N VAL A 450 -19.07 -22.21 13.60
CA VAL A 450 -18.55 -23.45 13.00
C VAL A 450 -18.73 -23.40 11.47
N PRO A 451 -17.73 -23.79 10.64
CA PRO A 451 -16.45 -24.42 10.98
C PRO A 451 -15.26 -23.45 11.12
N TYR A 452 -15.51 -22.15 11.25
CA TYR A 452 -14.46 -21.12 11.23
C TYR A 452 -13.95 -20.75 12.62
N GLU A 453 -14.86 -20.58 13.58
CA GLU A 453 -14.57 -20.46 15.03
C GLU A 453 -13.64 -19.28 15.40
N LEU A 454 -13.55 -18.25 14.55
CA LEU A 454 -12.68 -17.09 14.76
C LEU A 454 -13.21 -16.15 15.85
N SER A 455 -12.30 -15.61 16.65
CA SER A 455 -12.64 -14.54 17.60
C SER A 455 -12.91 -13.21 16.87
N THR A 456 -13.64 -12.30 17.52
CA THR A 456 -13.88 -10.95 16.98
C THR A 456 -12.55 -10.22 16.72
N GLU A 457 -11.55 -10.35 17.60
CA GLU A 457 -10.23 -9.75 17.40
C GLU A 457 -9.51 -10.32 16.18
N GLN A 458 -9.52 -11.64 15.97
CA GLN A 458 -8.91 -12.25 14.77
C GLN A 458 -9.56 -11.72 13.48
N VAL A 459 -10.89 -11.57 13.45
CA VAL A 459 -11.62 -11.00 12.30
C VAL A 459 -11.30 -9.51 12.11
N VAL A 460 -11.17 -8.73 13.19
CA VAL A 460 -10.77 -7.32 13.16
C VAL A 460 -9.34 -7.16 12.62
N VAL A 461 -8.39 -7.97 13.09
CA VAL A 461 -6.98 -7.91 12.67
C VAL A 461 -6.84 -8.27 11.18
N ILE A 462 -7.54 -9.29 10.68
CA ILE A 462 -7.59 -9.62 9.24
C ILE A 462 -8.19 -8.45 8.43
N ALA A 463 -9.22 -7.79 8.97
CA ALA A 463 -9.89 -6.65 8.33
C ALA A 463 -9.07 -5.35 8.34
N ASN A 464 -8.16 -5.19 9.31
CA ASN A 464 -7.30 -4.02 9.53
C ASN A 464 -6.08 -3.98 8.58
N SER A 465 -6.31 -4.29 7.30
CA SER A 465 -5.27 -4.41 6.27
C SER A 465 -5.75 -3.81 4.94
N ILE A 466 -4.80 -3.40 4.08
CA ILE A 466 -5.15 -2.91 2.74
C ILE A 466 -5.73 -4.07 1.92
N GLY A 467 -7.05 -4.04 1.74
CA GLY A 467 -7.81 -5.11 1.11
C GLY A 467 -8.45 -6.12 2.08
N GLY A 468 -8.59 -5.82 3.37
CA GLY A 468 -9.17 -6.72 4.40
C GLY A 468 -10.44 -7.48 3.99
N LYS A 469 -11.37 -6.87 3.25
CA LYS A 469 -12.53 -7.56 2.64
C LYS A 469 -12.13 -8.82 1.84
N GLN A 470 -11.10 -8.71 1.01
CA GLN A 470 -10.59 -9.81 0.22
C GLN A 470 -9.90 -10.86 1.11
N ALA A 471 -9.22 -10.46 2.18
CA ALA A 471 -8.64 -11.39 3.14
C ALA A 471 -9.73 -12.18 3.87
N LEU A 472 -10.80 -11.52 4.37
CA LEU A 472 -11.96 -12.19 4.97
C LEU A 472 -12.66 -13.16 3.99
N GLU A 473 -12.94 -12.72 2.76
CA GLU A 473 -13.49 -13.58 1.71
C GLU A 473 -12.60 -14.80 1.41
N ALA A 474 -11.28 -14.66 1.51
CA ALA A 474 -10.32 -15.74 1.29
C ALA A 474 -10.21 -16.69 2.49
N VAL A 475 -10.15 -16.17 3.72
CA VAL A 475 -10.20 -16.95 4.97
C VAL A 475 -11.45 -17.81 5.01
N LYS A 476 -12.61 -17.26 4.62
CA LYS A 476 -13.88 -18.00 4.53
C LYS A 476 -13.86 -19.19 3.54
N VAL A 477 -12.93 -19.20 2.59
CA VAL A 477 -12.74 -20.31 1.63
C VAL A 477 -11.59 -21.23 2.03
N GLN A 478 -10.48 -20.66 2.51
CA GLN A 478 -9.22 -21.36 2.72
C GLN A 478 -9.02 -21.90 4.13
N LEU A 479 -9.58 -21.28 5.18
CA LEU A 479 -9.35 -21.74 6.57
C LEU A 479 -9.76 -23.22 6.80
N PRO A 480 -10.92 -23.71 6.31
CA PRO A 480 -11.26 -25.13 6.46
C PRO A 480 -10.36 -26.07 5.64
N VAL A 481 -9.82 -25.59 4.51
CA VAL A 481 -8.93 -26.37 3.63
C VAL A 481 -7.52 -26.46 4.21
N LEU A 482 -7.03 -25.36 4.79
CA LEU A 482 -5.69 -25.27 5.38
C LEU A 482 -5.62 -25.91 6.77
N ARG A 483 -6.72 -25.93 7.55
CA ARG A 483 -6.82 -26.71 8.80
C ARG A 483 -6.85 -28.23 8.55
N ALA A 484 -7.29 -28.67 7.36
CA ALA A 484 -7.40 -30.08 7.03
C ALA A 484 -6.06 -30.69 6.57
N ALA A 485 -5.94 -32.02 6.69
CA ALA A 485 -4.86 -32.77 6.05
C ALA A 485 -4.92 -32.61 4.51
N PRO A 486 -3.78 -32.48 3.81
CA PRO A 486 -2.39 -32.60 4.29
C PRO A 486 -1.74 -31.26 4.73
N TYR A 487 -2.51 -30.17 4.85
CA TYR A 487 -1.96 -28.84 5.15
C TYR A 487 -1.69 -28.65 6.64
N GLU A 488 -2.68 -28.94 7.49
CA GLU A 488 -2.56 -29.02 8.95
C GLU A 488 -2.09 -27.72 9.63
N LEU A 489 -2.46 -26.56 9.08
CA LEU A 489 -2.19 -25.25 9.69
C LEU A 489 -3.14 -25.00 10.88
N SER A 490 -2.62 -24.35 11.93
CA SER A 490 -3.45 -23.82 13.02
C SER A 490 -4.25 -22.60 12.56
N THR A 491 -5.33 -22.28 13.28
CA THR A 491 -6.14 -21.09 13.02
C THR A 491 -5.30 -19.81 13.10
N GLU A 492 -4.39 -19.73 14.07
CA GLU A 492 -3.50 -18.60 14.35
C GLU A 492 -2.51 -18.39 13.20
N GLN A 493 -1.98 -19.47 12.63
CA GLN A 493 -1.10 -19.42 11.46
C GLN A 493 -1.86 -18.89 10.23
N VAL A 494 -3.10 -19.32 10.01
CA VAL A 494 -3.95 -18.81 8.92
C VAL A 494 -4.31 -17.34 9.14
N VAL A 495 -4.59 -16.92 10.38
CA VAL A 495 -4.84 -15.51 10.75
C VAL A 495 -3.61 -14.65 10.49
N ALA A 496 -2.41 -15.08 10.92
CA ALA A 496 -1.16 -14.34 10.70
C ALA A 496 -0.88 -14.11 9.20
N VAL A 497 -1.01 -15.16 8.38
CA VAL A 497 -0.88 -15.07 6.91
C VAL A 497 -1.95 -14.18 6.29
N ALA A 498 -3.18 -14.19 6.81
CA ALA A 498 -4.29 -13.40 6.30
C ALA A 498 -4.23 -11.90 6.64
N SER A 499 -3.49 -11.51 7.69
CA SER A 499 -3.56 -10.16 8.29
C SER A 499 -2.64 -9.12 7.63
N ASN A 500 -1.80 -9.53 6.69
CA ASN A 500 -0.86 -8.66 5.95
C ASN A 500 -1.46 -8.08 4.66
N LYS A 501 -0.83 -7.07 4.05
CA LYS A 501 -1.37 -6.44 2.82
C LYS A 501 -1.50 -7.47 1.70
N GLY A 502 -2.72 -7.64 1.22
CA GLY A 502 -3.04 -8.63 0.20
C GLY A 502 -3.12 -10.08 0.71
N GLY A 503 -3.33 -10.32 2.01
CA GLY A 503 -3.40 -11.66 2.64
C GLY A 503 -4.19 -12.73 1.86
N LYS A 504 -5.25 -12.37 1.13
CA LYS A 504 -5.91 -13.26 0.14
C LYS A 504 -4.95 -13.95 -0.82
N GLN A 505 -4.06 -13.17 -1.45
CA GLN A 505 -3.08 -13.69 -2.39
C GLN A 505 -2.06 -14.59 -1.69
N VAL A 506 -1.75 -14.31 -0.43
CA VAL A 506 -0.83 -15.14 0.35
C VAL A 506 -1.48 -16.46 0.74
N LEU A 507 -2.74 -16.47 1.21
CA LEU A 507 -3.50 -17.70 1.46
C LEU A 507 -3.66 -18.56 0.20
N GLU A 508 -3.97 -17.94 -0.95
CA GLU A 508 -4.03 -18.61 -2.25
C GLU A 508 -2.67 -19.19 -2.67
N ALA A 509 -1.56 -18.55 -2.30
CA ALA A 509 -0.20 -19.04 -2.57
C ALA A 509 0.24 -20.16 -1.61
N VAL A 510 -0.01 -20.04 -0.30
CA VAL A 510 0.25 -21.08 0.71
C VAL A 510 -0.51 -22.36 0.36
N GLY A 511 -1.80 -22.25 0.01
CA GLY A 511 -2.59 -23.39 -0.45
C GLY A 511 -2.08 -24.01 -1.77
N ALA A 512 -1.38 -23.26 -2.61
CA ALA A 512 -0.80 -23.77 -3.85
C ALA A 512 0.63 -24.33 -3.70
N GLN A 513 1.41 -23.85 -2.71
CA GLN A 513 2.87 -24.07 -2.65
C GLN A 513 3.36 -24.79 -1.39
N LEU A 514 2.62 -24.80 -0.27
CA LEU A 514 3.08 -25.38 1.00
C LEU A 514 3.60 -26.81 0.84
N LEU A 515 2.83 -27.66 0.15
CA LEU A 515 3.16 -29.09 -0.01
C LEU A 515 4.39 -29.29 -0.89
N ALA A 516 4.59 -28.43 -1.90
CA ALA A 516 5.77 -28.47 -2.77
C ALA A 516 7.04 -27.95 -2.05
N LEU A 517 6.89 -26.94 -1.18
CA LEU A 517 7.98 -26.39 -0.38
C LEU A 517 8.36 -27.30 0.82
N ARG A 518 7.41 -28.08 1.35
CA ARG A 518 7.67 -29.15 2.34
C ARG A 518 8.36 -30.37 1.74
N ALA A 519 8.21 -30.61 0.43
CA ALA A 519 8.77 -31.77 -0.25
C ALA A 519 10.26 -31.58 -0.62
N VAL A 520 10.93 -32.71 -0.87
CA VAL A 520 12.25 -32.75 -1.52
C VAL A 520 12.15 -32.06 -2.90
N PRO A 521 13.08 -31.16 -3.28
CA PRO A 521 14.35 -30.81 -2.62
C PRO A 521 14.32 -29.55 -1.74
N TYR A 522 13.15 -28.99 -1.44
CA TYR A 522 13.02 -27.73 -0.70
C TYR A 522 13.06 -27.92 0.82
N GLU A 523 12.36 -28.94 1.33
CA GLU A 523 12.42 -29.44 2.71
C GLU A 523 12.12 -28.37 3.79
N LEU A 524 11.30 -27.35 3.46
CA LEU A 524 10.91 -26.30 4.39
C LEU A 524 9.85 -26.79 5.38
N THR A 525 10.01 -26.47 6.65
CA THR A 525 8.99 -26.71 7.68
C THR A 525 7.77 -25.80 7.48
N THR A 526 6.60 -26.23 7.94
CA THR A 526 5.38 -25.39 7.93
C THR A 526 5.60 -24.05 8.65
N ALA A 527 6.37 -24.04 9.75
CA ALA A 527 6.72 -22.82 10.47
C ALA A 527 7.53 -21.83 9.61
N GLN A 528 8.53 -22.30 8.85
CA GLN A 528 9.30 -21.46 7.94
C GLN A 528 8.44 -20.92 6.79
N VAL A 529 7.57 -21.74 6.20
CA VAL A 529 6.64 -21.29 5.14
C VAL A 529 5.65 -20.24 5.67
N VAL A 530 5.13 -20.41 6.88
CA VAL A 530 4.27 -19.41 7.54
C VAL A 530 5.05 -18.14 7.89
N ALA A 531 6.30 -18.24 8.34
CA ALA A 531 7.15 -17.08 8.62
C ALA A 531 7.44 -16.24 7.37
N ILE A 532 7.72 -16.86 6.22
CA ILE A 532 7.87 -16.18 4.92
C ILE A 532 6.55 -15.53 4.51
N ALA A 533 5.44 -16.25 4.65
CA ALA A 533 4.11 -15.80 4.25
C ALA A 533 3.57 -14.62 5.08
N SER A 534 3.92 -14.52 6.36
CA SER A 534 3.31 -13.56 7.30
C SER A 534 3.89 -12.14 7.24
N ASN A 535 4.29 -11.67 6.05
CA ASN A 535 4.86 -10.34 5.78
C ASN A 535 4.13 -9.67 4.60
N ASP A 536 4.32 -8.37 4.39
CA ASP A 536 3.78 -7.69 3.22
C ASP A 536 4.38 -8.23 1.93
N GLY A 537 3.49 -8.74 1.06
CA GLY A 537 3.89 -9.40 -0.18
C GLY A 537 4.34 -10.85 0.01
N GLY A 538 4.01 -11.52 1.12
CA GLY A 538 4.40 -12.92 1.40
C GLY A 538 4.24 -13.92 0.23
N LYS A 539 3.20 -13.78 -0.61
CA LYS A 539 3.05 -14.55 -1.87
C LYS A 539 4.28 -14.44 -2.77
N GLN A 540 4.76 -13.22 -2.97
CA GLN A 540 5.92 -12.93 -3.81
C GLN A 540 7.20 -13.51 -3.19
N ALA A 541 7.33 -13.48 -1.86
CA ALA A 541 8.44 -14.11 -1.16
C ALA A 541 8.41 -15.64 -1.31
N LEU A 542 7.24 -16.29 -1.18
CA LEU A 542 7.09 -17.73 -1.43
C LEU A 542 7.43 -18.13 -2.87
N GLU A 543 6.92 -17.38 -3.86
CA GLU A 543 7.26 -17.58 -5.28
C GLU A 543 8.77 -17.41 -5.54
N ALA A 544 9.41 -16.43 -4.89
CA ALA A 544 10.85 -16.22 -5.00
C ALA A 544 11.68 -17.31 -4.31
N VAL A 545 11.27 -17.79 -3.13
CA VAL A 545 11.92 -18.93 -2.45
C VAL A 545 11.80 -20.20 -3.29
N GLY A 546 10.63 -20.47 -3.88
CA GLY A 546 10.44 -21.58 -4.82
C GLY A 546 11.32 -21.50 -6.07
N ALA A 547 11.68 -20.30 -6.53
CA ALA A 547 12.59 -20.11 -7.66
C ALA A 547 14.08 -20.12 -7.28
N GLN A 548 14.45 -19.55 -6.12
CA GLN A 548 15.83 -19.21 -5.78
C GLN A 548 16.47 -20.08 -4.69
N LEU A 549 15.72 -20.82 -3.86
CA LEU A 549 16.31 -21.57 -2.73
C LEU A 549 17.40 -22.55 -3.18
N LEU A 550 17.14 -23.30 -4.25
CA LEU A 550 18.08 -24.29 -4.78
C LEU A 550 19.29 -23.64 -5.47
N VAL A 551 19.09 -22.46 -6.09
CA VAL A 551 20.16 -21.67 -6.72
C VAL A 551 21.09 -21.11 -5.65
N LEU A 552 20.54 -20.49 -4.60
CA LEU A 552 21.30 -19.88 -3.51
C LEU A 552 21.97 -20.90 -2.57
N ARG A 553 21.44 -22.13 -2.47
CA ARG A 553 22.11 -23.26 -1.80
C ARG A 553 23.29 -23.84 -2.59
N ALA A 554 23.39 -23.56 -3.88
CA ALA A 554 24.44 -24.10 -4.75
C ALA A 554 25.69 -23.21 -4.78
N VAL A 555 26.81 -23.80 -5.23
CA VAL A 555 28.03 -23.06 -5.62
C VAL A 555 27.67 -22.05 -6.72
N PRO A 556 28.11 -20.78 -6.65
CA PRO A 556 29.10 -20.20 -5.73
C PRO A 556 28.52 -19.47 -4.50
N TYR A 557 27.22 -19.60 -4.23
CA TYR A 557 26.53 -18.80 -3.20
C TYR A 557 26.52 -19.48 -1.83
N GLU A 558 26.29 -20.80 -1.80
CA GLU A 558 26.44 -21.68 -0.63
C GLU A 558 25.63 -21.27 0.62
N LEU A 559 24.52 -20.53 0.44
CA LEU A 559 23.66 -20.11 1.54
C LEU A 559 22.85 -21.28 2.12
N THR A 560 22.81 -21.37 3.45
CA THR A 560 21.97 -22.35 4.15
C THR A 560 20.48 -22.02 3.98
N THR A 561 19.63 -23.04 4.09
CA THR A 561 18.17 -22.88 4.10
C THR A 561 17.70 -21.86 5.15
N ALA A 562 18.35 -21.83 6.33
CA ALA A 562 18.04 -20.87 7.39
C ALA A 562 18.34 -19.41 6.98
N GLN A 563 19.48 -19.15 6.33
CA GLN A 563 19.83 -17.82 5.82
C GLN A 563 18.87 -17.36 4.71
N VAL A 564 18.50 -18.25 3.78
CA VAL A 564 17.53 -17.92 2.72
C VAL A 564 16.15 -17.63 3.30
N VAL A 565 15.69 -18.41 4.30
CA VAL A 565 14.42 -18.13 5.01
C VAL A 565 14.48 -16.80 5.76
N ALA A 566 15.61 -16.45 6.40
CA ALA A 566 15.76 -15.17 7.10
C ALA A 566 15.67 -13.97 6.14
N ILE A 567 16.30 -14.05 4.97
CA ILE A 567 16.18 -13.03 3.91
C ILE A 567 14.73 -12.94 3.37
N ALA A 568 14.05 -14.09 3.26
CA ALA A 568 12.69 -14.17 2.72
C ALA A 568 11.59 -13.70 3.69
N SER A 569 11.82 -13.82 5.00
CA SER A 569 10.82 -13.54 6.07
C SER A 569 10.83 -12.08 6.51
N ASN A 570 10.80 -11.17 5.55
CA ASN A 570 10.84 -9.71 5.73
C ASN A 570 9.97 -9.04 4.65
N ASP A 571 9.49 -7.81 4.92
CA ASP A 571 8.77 -7.00 3.93
C ASP A 571 9.67 -6.74 2.71
N GLY A 572 9.18 -7.16 1.55
CA GLY A 572 9.95 -7.10 0.30
C GLY A 572 10.98 -8.22 0.12
N GLY A 573 10.94 -9.31 0.91
CA GLY A 573 11.90 -10.42 0.85
C GLY A 573 12.18 -10.99 -0.55
N LYS A 574 11.18 -10.99 -1.46
CA LYS A 574 11.39 -11.28 -2.90
C LYS A 574 12.48 -10.40 -3.52
N GLN A 575 12.38 -9.08 -3.34
CA GLN A 575 13.32 -8.12 -3.94
C GLN A 575 14.73 -8.31 -3.42
N THR A 576 14.88 -8.69 -2.14
CA THR A 576 16.18 -9.03 -1.58
C THR A 576 16.71 -10.36 -2.16
N LEU A 577 15.88 -11.42 -2.24
CA LEU A 577 16.28 -12.70 -2.85
C LEU A 577 16.69 -12.57 -4.32
N GLU A 578 15.97 -11.77 -5.12
CA GLU A 578 16.25 -11.55 -6.54
C GLU A 578 17.62 -10.89 -6.78
N VAL A 579 18.14 -10.11 -5.82
CA VAL A 579 19.50 -9.53 -5.89
C VAL A 579 20.53 -10.29 -5.05
N ALA A 580 20.11 -11.13 -4.10
CA ALA A 580 20.96 -11.68 -3.05
C ALA A 580 22.23 -12.35 -3.58
N GLY A 581 22.10 -13.26 -4.56
CA GLY A 581 23.26 -13.94 -5.14
C GLY A 581 24.26 -12.98 -5.80
N ALA A 582 23.76 -12.07 -6.64
CA ALA A 582 24.60 -11.10 -7.36
C ALA A 582 25.28 -10.11 -6.42
N GLN A 583 24.61 -9.66 -5.35
CA GLN A 583 25.21 -8.77 -4.35
C GLN A 583 26.15 -9.52 -3.40
N LEU A 584 25.87 -10.78 -3.04
CA LEU A 584 26.75 -11.63 -2.24
C LEU A 584 28.11 -11.82 -2.90
N LEU A 585 28.14 -12.18 -4.19
CA LEU A 585 29.40 -12.29 -4.93
C LEU A 585 30.11 -10.93 -5.07
N ALA A 586 29.36 -9.86 -5.34
CA ALA A 586 29.95 -8.53 -5.51
C ALA A 586 30.49 -7.91 -4.22
N LEU A 587 29.91 -8.21 -3.06
CA LEU A 587 30.32 -7.69 -1.74
C LEU A 587 31.38 -8.57 -1.06
N ARG A 588 31.45 -9.87 -1.35
CA ARG A 588 32.56 -10.75 -0.94
C ARG A 588 33.86 -10.46 -1.72
N ALA A 589 33.76 -9.86 -2.90
CA ALA A 589 34.91 -9.53 -3.74
C ALA A 589 35.64 -8.25 -3.28
N VAL A 590 36.91 -8.13 -3.66
CA VAL A 590 37.68 -6.88 -3.63
C VAL A 590 36.93 -5.80 -4.43
N PRO A 591 36.79 -4.55 -3.94
CA PRO A 591 37.41 -3.96 -2.75
C PRO A 591 36.51 -3.95 -1.49
N TYR A 592 35.43 -4.73 -1.45
CA TYR A 592 34.44 -4.68 -0.36
C TYR A 592 34.74 -5.69 0.76
N GLU A 593 35.05 -6.94 0.39
CA GLU A 593 35.58 -7.99 1.29
C GLU A 593 34.68 -8.37 2.48
N LEU A 594 33.35 -8.24 2.34
CA LEU A 594 32.39 -8.65 3.38
C LEU A 594 32.32 -10.18 3.52
N SER A 595 32.05 -10.66 4.74
CA SER A 595 31.68 -12.06 4.97
C SER A 595 30.24 -12.37 4.52
N THR A 596 29.94 -13.65 4.30
CA THR A 596 28.57 -14.12 3.98
C THR A 596 27.58 -13.72 5.08
N GLU A 597 27.98 -13.80 6.34
CA GLU A 597 27.19 -13.48 7.53
C GLU A 597 26.86 -11.99 7.57
N GLN A 598 27.81 -11.12 7.23
CA GLN A 598 27.59 -9.67 7.14
C GLN A 598 26.59 -9.34 6.01
N VAL A 599 26.73 -9.96 4.83
CA VAL A 599 25.79 -9.77 3.72
C VAL A 599 24.39 -10.27 4.09
N VAL A 600 24.27 -11.43 4.75
CA VAL A 600 22.97 -11.95 5.22
C VAL A 600 22.37 -11.04 6.30
N ALA A 601 23.15 -10.52 7.24
CA ALA A 601 22.65 -9.59 8.27
C ALA A 601 22.06 -8.29 7.68
N ILE A 602 22.71 -7.74 6.64
CA ILE A 602 22.19 -6.59 5.88
C ILE A 602 20.90 -6.98 5.13
N ALA A 603 20.86 -8.18 4.55
CA ALA A 603 19.75 -8.67 3.73
C ALA A 603 18.49 -9.06 4.53
N SER A 604 18.64 -9.57 5.76
CA SER A 604 17.56 -10.10 6.60
C SER A 604 16.79 -9.02 7.40
N ASN A 605 16.51 -7.88 6.75
CA ASN A 605 15.77 -6.74 7.30
C ASN A 605 14.74 -6.23 6.27
N ASN A 606 13.72 -5.49 6.72
CA ASN A 606 12.76 -4.84 5.80
C ASN A 606 13.48 -3.84 4.90
N GLY A 607 13.40 -4.06 3.59
CA GLY A 607 14.16 -3.30 2.59
C GLY A 607 15.62 -3.76 2.41
N GLY A 608 15.98 -5.00 2.75
CA GLY A 608 17.34 -5.54 2.64
C GLY A 608 18.04 -5.30 1.29
N LYS A 609 17.33 -5.44 0.16
CA LYS A 609 17.84 -5.03 -1.19
C LYS A 609 18.43 -3.61 -1.18
N GLN A 610 17.67 -2.65 -0.65
CA GLN A 610 18.06 -1.24 -0.63
C GLN A 610 19.27 -1.02 0.31
N ALA A 611 19.36 -1.75 1.42
CA ALA A 611 20.54 -1.72 2.29
C ALA A 611 21.79 -2.30 1.61
N LEU A 612 21.69 -3.42 0.88
CA LEU A 612 22.79 -3.99 0.09
C LEU A 612 23.28 -3.04 -1.01
N GLU A 613 22.35 -2.42 -1.75
CA GLU A 613 22.67 -1.44 -2.81
C GLU A 613 23.32 -0.17 -2.22
N ALA A 614 22.89 0.27 -1.04
CA ALA A 614 23.50 1.39 -0.32
C ALA A 614 24.91 1.06 0.20
N VAL A 615 25.13 -0.12 0.80
CA VAL A 615 26.47 -0.57 1.23
C VAL A 615 27.41 -0.62 0.03
N LYS A 616 27.01 -1.26 -1.07
CA LYS A 616 27.82 -1.36 -2.30
C LYS A 616 28.19 0.01 -2.89
N THR A 617 27.29 0.99 -2.84
CA THR A 617 27.53 2.33 -3.41
C THR A 617 28.21 3.32 -2.45
N GLN A 618 28.23 3.05 -1.13
CA GLN A 618 28.71 4.01 -0.14
C GLN A 618 29.86 3.52 0.75
N LEU A 619 30.07 2.22 0.94
CA LEU A 619 31.08 1.68 1.88
C LEU A 619 32.49 2.23 1.65
N LEU A 620 32.96 2.27 0.40
CA LEU A 620 34.30 2.79 0.06
C LEU A 620 34.43 4.28 0.42
N ALA A 621 33.40 5.08 0.16
CA ALA A 621 33.39 6.50 0.49
C ALA A 621 33.25 6.77 1.99
N LEU A 622 32.61 5.86 2.74
CA LEU A 622 32.49 5.94 4.20
C LEU A 622 33.77 5.48 4.93
N ARG A 623 34.59 4.62 4.31
CA ARG A 623 35.93 4.24 4.80
C ARG A 623 36.96 5.34 4.62
N THR A 624 36.74 6.31 3.72
CA THR A 624 37.64 7.45 3.49
C THR A 624 37.29 8.69 4.32
N ALA A 625 38.24 9.62 4.47
CA ALA A 625 37.98 10.95 5.01
C ALA A 625 36.89 11.68 4.21
N PRO A 626 36.00 12.47 4.86
CA PRO A 626 35.98 12.85 6.29
C PRO A 626 35.20 11.89 7.21
N TYR A 627 34.86 10.68 6.76
CA TYR A 627 33.98 9.76 7.49
C TYR A 627 34.74 8.74 8.34
N GLU A 628 35.77 8.11 7.77
CA GLU A 628 36.76 7.26 8.47
C GLU A 628 36.13 6.06 9.21
N LEU A 629 34.99 5.56 8.74
CA LEU A 629 34.24 4.46 9.38
C LEU A 629 34.82 3.09 9.01
N SER A 630 34.80 2.16 9.97
CA SER A 630 35.17 0.76 9.72
C SER A 630 34.07 0.01 8.95
N THR A 631 34.43 -1.12 8.32
CA THR A 631 33.46 -1.98 7.63
C THR A 631 32.38 -2.48 8.58
N GLU A 632 32.76 -2.83 9.81
CA GLU A 632 31.87 -3.33 10.88
C GLU A 632 30.87 -2.26 11.30
N GLN A 633 31.31 -1.01 11.43
CA GLN A 633 30.42 0.13 11.72
C GLN A 633 29.41 0.35 10.59
N VAL A 634 29.84 0.29 9.32
CA VAL A 634 28.94 0.42 8.16
C VAL A 634 27.95 -0.75 8.08
N VAL A 635 28.39 -1.99 8.35
CA VAL A 635 27.52 -3.18 8.43
C VAL A 635 26.50 -3.04 9.58
N ALA A 636 26.90 -2.55 10.76
CA ALA A 636 26.00 -2.36 11.90
C ALA A 636 24.90 -1.32 11.61
N ILE A 637 25.25 -0.22 10.92
CA ILE A 637 24.26 0.77 10.45
C ILE A 637 23.31 0.16 9.41
N ALA A 638 23.84 -0.67 8.51
CA ALA A 638 23.08 -1.26 7.41
C ALA A 638 22.16 -2.43 7.83
N SER A 639 22.51 -3.17 8.88
CA SER A 639 21.80 -4.39 9.34
C SER A 639 20.59 -4.10 10.24
N ASN A 640 19.85 -3.04 9.92
CA ASN A 640 18.68 -2.56 10.66
C ASN A 640 17.55 -2.20 9.68
N ASN A 641 16.31 -2.13 10.15
CA ASN A 641 15.18 -1.71 9.31
C ASN A 641 15.37 -0.26 8.84
N GLY A 642 15.49 -0.07 7.52
CA GLY A 642 15.83 1.20 6.91
C GLY A 642 17.34 1.50 6.82
N GLY A 643 18.23 0.50 6.87
CA GLY A 643 19.69 0.67 6.84
C GLY A 643 20.23 1.61 5.76
N LYS A 644 19.70 1.58 4.53
CA LYS A 644 20.01 2.56 3.46
C LYS A 644 19.83 4.01 3.93
N GLN A 645 18.69 4.29 4.56
CA GLN A 645 18.35 5.62 5.04
C GLN A 645 19.26 6.04 6.19
N ALA A 646 19.68 5.10 7.06
CA ALA A 646 20.65 5.38 8.12
C ALA A 646 22.05 5.69 7.54
N LEU A 647 22.53 4.94 6.54
CA LEU A 647 23.79 5.22 5.84
C LEU A 647 23.79 6.59 5.15
N GLU A 648 22.73 6.90 4.38
CA GLU A 648 22.56 8.19 3.71
C GLU A 648 22.54 9.35 4.72
N ALA A 649 21.91 9.15 5.89
CA ALA A 649 21.86 10.13 6.97
C ALA A 649 23.23 10.32 7.66
N VAL A 650 23.97 9.25 7.92
CA VAL A 650 25.34 9.32 8.43
C VAL A 650 26.23 10.07 7.45
N LYS A 651 26.18 9.73 6.15
CA LYS A 651 26.92 10.43 5.10
C LYS A 651 26.54 11.92 5.00
N ALA A 652 25.27 12.27 5.16
CA ALA A 652 24.81 13.66 5.08
C ALA A 652 25.02 14.49 6.36
N GLN A 653 25.23 13.86 7.53
CA GLN A 653 25.21 14.56 8.82
C GLN A 653 26.45 14.38 9.69
N LEU A 654 27.24 13.31 9.55
CA LEU A 654 28.42 13.05 10.39
C LEU A 654 29.43 14.21 10.40
N PRO A 655 29.81 14.85 9.27
CA PRO A 655 30.70 16.01 9.30
C PRO A 655 30.11 17.21 10.07
N ALA A 656 28.81 17.43 9.98
CA ALA A 656 28.11 18.52 10.68
C ALA A 656 27.89 18.21 12.17
N LEU A 657 27.79 16.95 12.55
CA LEU A 657 27.65 16.49 13.95
C LEU A 657 28.98 16.40 14.69
N ARG A 658 30.10 16.19 13.98
CA ARG A 658 31.47 16.34 14.54
C ARG A 658 31.80 17.81 14.85
N ALA A 659 31.19 18.76 14.14
CA ALA A 659 31.41 20.20 14.32
C ALA A 659 30.65 20.79 15.53
N ALA A 660 31.09 21.97 16.00
CA ALA A 660 30.33 22.79 16.93
C ALA A 660 28.98 23.22 16.32
N PRO A 661 27.88 23.29 17.09
CA PRO A 661 27.78 23.12 18.55
C PRO A 661 27.47 21.67 19.01
N TYR A 662 27.63 20.67 18.14
CA TYR A 662 27.21 19.29 18.40
C TYR A 662 28.31 18.45 19.06
N GLU A 663 29.54 18.53 18.52
CA GLU A 663 30.76 17.92 19.10
C GLU A 663 30.64 16.41 19.36
N LEU A 664 29.87 15.69 18.53
CA LEU A 664 29.67 14.24 18.65
C LEU A 664 30.85 13.46 18.04
N SER A 665 31.25 12.38 18.71
CA SER A 665 32.25 11.46 18.15
C SER A 665 31.66 10.59 17.01
N PRO A 666 32.50 10.06 16.09
CA PRO A 666 32.03 9.13 15.07
C PRO A 666 31.29 7.91 15.67
N GLU A 667 31.78 7.38 16.79
CA GLU A 667 31.21 6.22 17.49
C GLU A 667 29.83 6.55 18.06
N GLN A 668 29.62 7.76 18.58
CA GLN A 668 28.30 8.23 19.03
C GLN A 668 27.32 8.36 17.87
N VAL A 669 27.77 8.88 16.71
CA VAL A 669 26.95 8.98 15.50
C VAL A 669 26.58 7.59 14.96
N VAL A 670 27.54 6.64 14.94
CA VAL A 670 27.30 5.23 14.60
C VAL A 670 26.31 4.59 15.59
N ALA A 671 26.50 4.78 16.89
CA ALA A 671 25.62 4.22 17.93
C ALA A 671 24.16 4.67 17.83
N ILE A 672 23.92 5.91 17.39
CA ILE A 672 22.57 6.43 17.12
C ILE A 672 22.01 5.84 15.80
N ALA A 673 22.87 5.61 14.81
CA ALA A 673 22.49 5.14 13.48
C ALA A 673 22.23 3.63 13.38
N SER A 674 22.94 2.80 14.16
CA SER A 674 22.86 1.32 14.18
C SER A 674 21.62 0.78 14.93
N ASN A 675 20.48 1.43 14.75
CA ASN A 675 19.19 1.08 15.37
C ASN A 675 18.05 1.27 14.36
N ASN A 676 16.93 0.55 14.56
CA ASN A 676 15.71 0.74 13.79
C ASN A 676 15.32 2.23 13.72
N GLY A 677 15.27 2.80 12.52
CA GLY A 677 14.98 4.22 12.32
C GLY A 677 16.14 5.19 12.61
N GLY A 678 17.40 4.74 12.60
CA GLY A 678 18.59 5.55 12.91
C GLY A 678 18.67 6.93 12.24
N LYS A 679 18.30 7.05 10.95
CA LYS A 679 18.14 8.36 10.26
C LYS A 679 17.26 9.33 11.05
N GLN A 680 16.12 8.84 11.51
CA GLN A 680 15.11 9.64 12.20
C GLN A 680 15.61 10.07 13.59
N ALA A 681 16.43 9.24 14.25
CA ALA A 681 17.12 9.57 15.48
C ALA A 681 18.23 10.61 15.27
N LEU A 682 19.11 10.45 14.26
CA LEU A 682 20.14 11.45 13.89
C LEU A 682 19.54 12.83 13.60
N GLU A 683 18.52 12.89 12.75
CA GLU A 683 17.77 14.13 12.45
C GLU A 683 17.16 14.76 13.72
N ALA A 684 16.68 13.94 14.66
CA ALA A 684 16.14 14.42 15.93
C ALA A 684 17.23 14.92 16.88
N VAL A 685 18.40 14.26 16.95
CA VAL A 685 19.56 14.72 17.72
C VAL A 685 20.07 16.04 17.15
N ARG A 686 20.23 16.16 15.82
CA ARG A 686 20.60 17.43 15.16
C ARG A 686 19.60 18.55 15.46
N ALA A 687 18.29 18.27 15.44
CA ALA A 687 17.27 19.28 15.70
C ALA A 687 17.09 19.65 17.18
N LEU A 688 17.45 18.76 18.13
CA LEU A 688 17.07 18.88 19.54
C LEU A 688 18.24 18.97 20.52
N LEU A 689 19.43 18.47 20.21
CA LEU A 689 20.57 18.50 21.14
C LEU A 689 20.97 19.91 21.59
N PRO A 690 20.99 20.95 20.71
CA PRO A 690 21.24 22.33 21.16
C PRO A 690 20.13 22.87 22.08
N VAL A 691 18.89 22.41 21.90
CA VAL A 691 17.72 22.83 22.70
C VAL A 691 17.70 22.13 24.06
N LEU A 692 18.05 20.84 24.10
CA LEU A 692 18.02 20.01 25.30
C LEU A 692 19.23 20.24 26.23
N ARG A 693 20.34 20.82 25.73
CA ARG A 693 21.48 21.26 26.54
C ARG A 693 21.20 22.52 27.38
N VAL A 694 20.12 23.26 27.10
CA VAL A 694 19.78 24.55 27.74
C VAL A 694 18.59 24.38 28.70
N ALA A 695 18.42 25.31 29.64
CA ALA A 695 17.22 25.38 30.48
C ALA A 695 15.94 25.44 29.62
N PRO A 696 14.84 24.76 30.02
CA PRO A 696 14.62 24.04 31.28
C PRO A 696 15.03 22.55 31.27
N TYR A 697 15.82 22.09 30.30
CA TYR A 697 16.12 20.66 30.10
C TYR A 697 17.48 20.22 30.65
N GLU A 698 18.52 21.05 30.48
CA GLU A 698 19.85 20.89 31.13
C GLU A 698 20.51 19.49 30.93
N LEU A 699 20.20 18.81 29.83
CA LEU A 699 20.69 17.46 29.54
C LEU A 699 22.09 17.49 28.92
N SER A 700 23.00 16.67 29.47
CA SER A 700 24.32 16.46 28.88
C SER A 700 24.24 15.73 27.53
N THR A 701 25.21 15.99 26.64
CA THR A 701 25.39 15.33 25.34
C THR A 701 25.22 13.81 25.46
N THR A 702 25.92 13.18 26.41
CA THR A 702 25.85 11.73 26.66
C THR A 702 24.43 11.24 26.95
N ARG A 703 23.65 11.97 27.78
CA ARG A 703 22.25 11.60 28.06
C ARG A 703 21.39 11.67 26.80
N VAL A 704 21.54 12.72 26.00
CA VAL A 704 20.82 12.88 24.71
C VAL A 704 21.17 11.75 23.73
N VAL A 705 22.45 11.33 23.68
CA VAL A 705 22.91 10.16 22.88
C VAL A 705 22.26 8.86 23.39
N SER A 706 22.31 8.57 24.69
CA SER A 706 21.70 7.33 25.24
C SER A 706 20.19 7.27 24.99
N ILE A 707 19.46 8.40 25.16
CA ILE A 707 18.02 8.48 24.83
C ILE A 707 17.78 8.17 23.35
N ALA A 708 18.63 8.70 22.45
CA ALA A 708 18.54 8.46 21.01
C ALA A 708 18.79 6.98 20.65
N CYS A 709 19.79 6.32 21.25
CA CYS A 709 20.06 4.89 21.03
C CYS A 709 18.94 3.97 21.59
N ILE A 710 18.35 4.32 22.74
CA ILE A 710 17.44 3.42 23.49
C ILE A 710 15.95 3.62 23.11
N GLY A 711 15.56 4.84 22.69
CA GLY A 711 14.17 5.23 22.40
C GLY A 711 13.98 6.15 21.19
N GLY A 712 15.06 6.51 20.47
CA GLY A 712 15.01 7.18 19.18
C GLY A 712 14.36 8.57 19.17
N ARG A 713 13.88 8.97 17.99
CA ARG A 713 13.20 10.25 17.73
C ARG A 713 12.06 10.53 18.70
N GLN A 714 11.21 9.53 18.93
CA GLN A 714 9.95 9.72 19.64
C GLN A 714 10.21 9.96 21.14
N ALA A 715 11.22 9.33 21.72
CA ALA A 715 11.72 9.62 23.06
C ALA A 715 12.23 11.07 23.19
N LEU A 716 13.10 11.53 22.28
CA LEU A 716 13.63 12.90 22.29
C LEU A 716 12.52 13.96 22.15
N LYS A 717 11.53 13.73 21.26
CA LYS A 717 10.36 14.60 21.13
C LYS A 717 9.51 14.60 22.39
N ALA A 718 9.24 13.44 22.99
CA ALA A 718 8.44 13.34 24.22
C ALA A 718 9.08 14.09 25.39
N ILE A 719 10.41 13.99 25.56
CA ILE A 719 11.16 14.77 26.56
C ILE A 719 10.95 16.27 26.35
N LYS A 720 11.13 16.78 25.12
CA LYS A 720 10.88 18.20 24.82
C LYS A 720 9.45 18.64 25.19
N THR A 721 8.45 17.81 24.93
CA THR A 721 7.04 18.17 25.15
C THR A 721 6.59 18.01 26.61
N HIS A 722 7.22 17.15 27.43
CA HIS A 722 6.69 16.76 28.74
C HIS A 722 7.64 16.88 29.94
N MET A 723 8.96 16.85 29.75
CA MET A 723 9.92 16.99 30.86
C MET A 723 9.71 18.27 31.70
N PRO A 724 9.43 19.47 31.12
CA PRO A 724 9.23 20.68 31.92
C PRO A 724 7.98 20.61 32.81
N ALA A 725 6.95 19.89 32.40
CA ALA A 725 5.73 19.69 33.19
C ALA A 725 5.91 18.62 34.29
N LEU A 726 6.70 17.58 34.01
CA LEU A 726 6.99 16.49 34.95
C LEU A 726 8.01 16.86 36.04
N ARG A 727 8.87 17.87 35.78
CA ARG A 727 9.74 18.49 36.78
C ARG A 727 8.99 19.41 37.77
N GLN A 728 7.74 19.77 37.48
CA GLN A 728 6.92 20.67 38.29
C GLN A 728 5.90 19.90 39.14
N ALA A 729 5.32 20.56 40.14
CA ALA A 729 4.20 20.00 40.91
C ALA A 729 3.00 19.67 39.97
N PRO A 730 2.28 18.56 40.18
CA PRO A 730 2.38 17.65 41.32
C PRO A 730 3.46 16.57 41.21
N TYR A 731 4.15 16.43 40.08
CA TYR A 731 5.00 15.28 39.76
C TYR A 731 6.43 15.39 40.33
N SER A 732 7.02 16.59 40.28
CA SER A 732 8.33 16.91 40.90
C SER A 732 9.49 15.94 40.57
N LEU A 733 9.44 15.28 39.41
CA LEU A 733 10.41 14.22 39.05
C LEU A 733 11.79 14.80 38.74
N SER A 734 12.84 14.10 39.17
CA SER A 734 14.22 14.43 38.81
C SER A 734 14.48 14.18 37.32
N HIS A 735 15.47 14.88 36.76
CA HIS A 735 15.95 14.65 35.38
C HIS A 735 16.20 13.16 35.11
N GLU A 736 16.74 12.44 36.09
CA GLU A 736 17.24 11.08 35.94
C GLU A 736 16.11 10.05 35.93
N ARG A 737 15.09 10.25 36.77
CA ARG A 737 13.84 9.49 36.72
C ARG A 737 13.13 9.70 35.38
N VAL A 738 13.00 10.96 34.92
CA VAL A 738 12.37 11.24 33.62
C VAL A 738 13.14 10.61 32.45
N VAL A 739 14.48 10.67 32.45
CA VAL A 739 15.30 10.00 31.44
C VAL A 739 15.15 8.47 31.53
N ALA A 740 15.15 7.88 32.73
CA ALA A 740 14.97 6.44 32.91
C ALA A 740 13.58 5.95 32.44
N ILE A 741 12.48 6.65 32.76
CA ILE A 741 11.12 6.35 32.26
C ILE A 741 11.10 6.31 30.72
N VAL A 742 11.75 7.28 30.08
CA VAL A 742 11.85 7.37 28.62
C VAL A 742 12.77 6.30 28.03
N CYS A 743 13.85 5.93 28.71
CA CYS A 743 14.71 4.83 28.30
C CYS A 743 14.05 3.46 28.53
N ILE A 744 13.16 3.30 29.50
CA ILE A 744 12.37 2.06 29.66
C ILE A 744 11.35 1.95 28.51
N GLY A 745 10.42 2.91 28.43
CA GLY A 745 9.19 2.78 27.62
C GLY A 745 8.90 3.93 26.65
N GLY A 746 9.91 4.76 26.34
CA GLY A 746 9.83 5.79 25.32
C GLY A 746 8.78 6.86 25.58
N ARG A 747 8.10 7.29 24.51
CA ARG A 747 7.00 8.26 24.56
C ARG A 747 5.83 7.74 25.42
N SER A 748 5.43 6.48 25.24
CA SER A 748 4.24 5.90 25.88
C SER A 748 4.35 5.83 27.40
N ALA A 749 5.54 5.52 27.94
CA ALA A 749 5.78 5.58 29.38
C ALA A 749 5.73 7.01 29.93
N LEU A 750 6.25 7.99 29.18
CA LEU A 750 6.25 9.39 29.59
C LEU A 750 4.85 10.02 29.56
N GLU A 751 4.03 9.65 28.56
CA GLU A 751 2.62 10.04 28.50
C GLU A 751 1.81 9.35 29.62
N ALA A 752 2.03 8.06 29.87
CA ALA A 752 1.39 7.35 30.98
C ALA A 752 1.76 7.95 32.35
N ALA A 753 3.02 8.35 32.58
CA ALA A 753 3.43 9.07 33.77
C ALA A 753 2.71 10.43 33.89
N ARG A 754 2.66 11.22 32.79
CA ARG A 754 1.99 12.53 32.74
C ARG A 754 0.47 12.48 32.93
N HIS A 755 -0.17 11.38 32.57
CA HIS A 755 -1.61 11.17 32.74
C HIS A 755 -1.97 10.41 34.03
N GLY A 756 -0.97 9.93 34.77
CA GLY A 756 -1.13 8.99 35.87
C GLY A 756 -1.50 7.60 35.35
N LEU A 757 -0.56 6.65 35.43
CA LEU A 757 -0.84 5.21 35.34
C LEU A 757 -2.05 4.88 36.23
N PRO A 758 -2.98 3.99 35.82
CA PRO A 758 -4.30 3.86 36.46
C PRO A 758 -4.22 3.44 37.94
N VAL A 759 -4.09 4.46 38.80
CA VAL A 759 -3.79 4.34 40.25
C VAL A 759 -4.82 3.49 40.98
N ARG A 760 -6.06 3.47 40.44
CA ARG A 760 -7.22 2.74 40.94
C ARG A 760 -7.03 1.21 40.87
N ASP A 761 -6.31 0.71 39.88
CA ASP A 761 -6.11 -0.73 39.68
C ASP A 761 -4.79 -1.23 40.27
N ILE A 762 -3.73 -0.40 40.25
CA ILE A 762 -2.48 -0.69 40.98
C ILE A 762 -2.75 -0.81 42.49
N ARG A 763 -3.57 0.08 43.08
CA ARG A 763 -4.00 -0.05 44.50
C ARG A 763 -4.79 -1.34 44.78
N ARG A 764 -5.56 -1.87 43.82
CA ARG A 764 -6.28 -3.15 43.98
C ARG A 764 -5.35 -4.36 44.04
N ILE A 765 -4.21 -4.30 43.36
CA ILE A 765 -3.20 -5.38 43.36
C ILE A 765 -2.47 -5.42 44.70
N ARG A 766 -2.00 -4.26 45.20
CA ARG A 766 -1.34 -4.13 46.51
C ARG A 766 -2.22 -4.67 47.65
N ASN A 767 -3.48 -4.25 47.68
CA ASN A 767 -4.46 -4.65 48.70
C ASN A 767 -4.93 -6.12 48.61
N ARG A 768 -4.42 -6.92 47.67
CA ARG A 768 -4.73 -8.36 47.53
C ARG A 768 -3.59 -9.31 47.95
N LYS A 769 -2.42 -8.80 48.35
CA LYS A 769 -1.23 -9.64 48.61
C LYS A 769 -0.42 -9.33 49.88
N THR A 770 -0.75 -8.29 50.64
CA THR A 770 -0.01 -7.94 51.88
C THR A 770 -0.74 -8.44 53.14
N SER A 771 -0.52 -9.70 53.49
CA SER A 771 -0.92 -10.26 54.80
C SER A 771 0.09 -11.29 55.32
N ASP A 772 1.39 -10.94 55.29
CA ASP A 772 2.33 -11.35 56.32
C ASP A 772 3.42 -10.27 56.48
N ALA A 773 4.19 -10.32 57.56
CA ALA A 773 5.09 -9.26 57.99
C ALA A 773 6.52 -9.75 58.31
N THR A 774 7.43 -8.80 58.55
CA THR A 774 8.73 -9.02 59.22
C THR A 774 9.84 -9.67 58.36
N LEU A 775 10.33 -8.94 57.36
CA LEU A 775 11.74 -8.99 56.96
C LEU A 775 12.30 -7.55 56.87
N PRO A 776 13.56 -7.30 57.26
CA PRO A 776 14.21 -6.01 57.04
C PRO A 776 14.35 -5.69 55.54
N ALA A 777 14.18 -4.43 55.17
CA ALA A 777 14.32 -4.01 53.78
C ALA A 777 15.79 -4.17 53.29
N PRO A 778 16.03 -4.83 52.15
CA PRO A 778 17.36 -4.87 51.55
C PRO A 778 17.75 -3.47 51.06
N VAL A 779 18.96 -3.04 51.42
CA VAL A 779 19.49 -1.71 51.09
C VAL A 779 19.80 -1.61 49.58
N LEU A 780 19.37 -0.50 48.98
CA LEU A 780 19.64 -0.06 47.59
C LEU A 780 19.23 -1.04 46.47
N GLY A 781 18.08 -0.74 45.84
CA GLY A 781 17.82 -1.16 44.46
C GLY A 781 18.72 -0.37 43.47
N PRO A 782 18.90 -0.87 42.23
CA PRO A 782 19.79 -0.25 41.25
C PRO A 782 19.33 1.15 40.86
N THR A 783 20.28 2.05 40.62
CA THR A 783 19.95 3.46 40.33
C THR A 783 19.35 3.65 38.93
N PRO A 784 18.54 4.71 38.71
CA PRO A 784 18.08 5.08 37.38
C PRO A 784 19.24 5.35 36.38
N GLN A 785 20.43 5.68 36.88
CA GLN A 785 21.63 5.87 36.07
C GLN A 785 22.19 4.53 35.57
N GLU A 786 22.39 3.56 36.47
CA GLU A 786 22.86 2.20 36.13
C GLU A 786 21.96 1.55 35.08
N LEU A 787 20.64 1.66 35.24
CA LEU A 787 19.66 1.14 34.28
C LEU A 787 19.90 1.70 32.87
N VAL A 788 20.00 3.02 32.75
CA VAL A 788 20.22 3.68 31.45
C VAL A 788 21.60 3.33 30.88
N ALA A 789 22.62 3.21 31.72
CA ALA A 789 23.96 2.82 31.30
C ALA A 789 24.01 1.37 30.76
N VAL A 790 23.37 0.41 31.43
CA VAL A 790 23.28 -0.99 30.96
C VAL A 790 22.44 -1.08 29.67
N LEU A 791 21.26 -0.45 29.63
CA LEU A 791 20.42 -0.42 28.42
C LEU A 791 21.15 0.24 27.23
N HIS A 792 22.00 1.24 27.49
CA HIS A 792 22.85 1.86 26.48
C HIS A 792 23.95 0.89 26.02
N PHE A 793 24.71 0.32 26.95
CA PHE A 793 25.84 -0.60 26.67
C PHE A 793 25.45 -1.74 25.74
N PHE A 794 24.35 -2.44 26.06
CA PHE A 794 23.81 -3.52 25.22
C PHE A 794 23.39 -3.00 23.82
N ARG A 795 22.73 -1.84 23.74
CA ARG A 795 22.32 -1.20 22.46
C ARG A 795 23.48 -0.64 21.64
N THR A 796 24.69 -0.53 22.21
CA THR A 796 25.91 -0.09 21.52
C THR A 796 26.97 -1.19 21.38
N HIS A 797 26.67 -2.42 21.79
CA HIS A 797 27.66 -3.50 21.82
C HIS A 797 27.95 -4.03 20.42
N GLN A 798 29.24 -4.12 20.05
CA GLN A 798 29.64 -4.58 18.71
C GLN A 798 29.30 -6.05 18.44
N GLN A 799 29.23 -6.88 19.50
CA GLN A 799 28.79 -8.27 19.44
C GLN A 799 27.65 -8.48 20.43
N PRO A 800 26.37 -8.41 20.00
CA PRO A 800 25.23 -8.52 20.92
C PRO A 800 25.28 -9.80 21.76
N ARG A 801 25.56 -10.97 21.17
CA ARG A 801 25.63 -12.26 21.88
C ARG A 801 26.67 -12.32 23.01
N GLN A 802 27.67 -11.45 22.99
CA GLN A 802 28.70 -11.34 24.02
C GLN A 802 28.36 -10.26 25.07
N ALA A 803 27.48 -9.29 24.72
CA ALA A 803 27.14 -8.14 25.54
C ALA A 803 26.69 -8.49 26.97
N PHE A 804 26.02 -9.63 27.17
CA PHE A 804 25.65 -10.08 28.50
C PHE A 804 26.87 -10.45 29.37
N VAL A 805 27.84 -11.17 28.81
CA VAL A 805 29.06 -11.60 29.51
C VAL A 805 29.95 -10.38 29.77
N ASP A 806 30.11 -9.52 28.76
CA ASP A 806 30.93 -8.32 28.88
C ASP A 806 30.33 -7.29 29.84
N ALA A 807 28.99 -7.20 29.94
CA ALA A 807 28.30 -6.37 30.93
C ALA A 807 28.52 -6.83 32.38
N LEU A 808 28.63 -8.13 32.65
CA LEU A 808 28.98 -8.61 34.00
C LEU A 808 30.34 -8.06 34.46
N THR A 809 31.30 -8.02 33.53
CA THR A 809 32.65 -7.48 33.76
C THR A 809 32.63 -5.94 33.83
N ALA A 810 32.02 -5.27 32.85
CA ALA A 810 32.02 -3.82 32.72
C ALA A 810 31.27 -3.11 33.86
N PHE A 811 30.19 -3.70 34.36
CA PHE A 811 29.41 -3.18 35.49
C PHE A 811 29.72 -3.87 36.83
N GLN A 812 30.76 -4.72 36.88
CA GLN A 812 31.22 -5.46 38.07
C GLN A 812 30.08 -6.14 38.86
N THR A 813 29.16 -6.79 38.12
CA THR A 813 27.85 -7.18 38.63
C THR A 813 27.59 -8.69 38.47
N THR A 814 26.68 -9.24 39.28
CA THR A 814 26.34 -10.67 39.24
C THR A 814 25.25 -10.98 38.21
N ARG A 815 25.22 -12.19 37.66
CA ARG A 815 24.15 -12.65 36.73
C ARG A 815 22.75 -12.37 37.28
N ARG A 816 22.50 -12.62 38.58
CA ARG A 816 21.20 -12.38 39.22
C ARG A 816 20.92 -10.89 39.50
N ALA A 817 21.93 -10.02 39.56
CA ALA A 817 21.71 -8.57 39.60
C ALA A 817 21.41 -8.02 38.19
N LEU A 818 22.21 -8.37 37.19
CA LEU A 818 22.03 -7.93 35.80
C LEU A 818 20.68 -8.39 35.21
N LEU A 819 20.27 -9.64 35.45
CA LEU A 819 18.97 -10.15 34.98
C LEU A 819 17.79 -9.45 35.65
N ARG A 820 17.86 -9.07 36.94
CA ARG A 820 16.80 -8.29 37.60
C ARG A 820 16.71 -6.86 37.05
N LEU A 821 17.86 -6.23 36.80
CA LEU A 821 17.93 -4.89 36.21
C LEU A 821 17.38 -4.87 34.76
N LEU A 822 17.59 -5.95 34.00
CA LEU A 822 17.00 -6.10 32.66
C LEU A 822 15.53 -6.55 32.71
N SER A 823 15.12 -7.37 33.69
CA SER A 823 13.72 -7.76 33.85
C SER A 823 12.84 -6.58 34.24
N SER A 824 13.31 -5.68 35.10
CA SER A 824 12.57 -4.47 35.48
C SER A 824 12.38 -3.48 34.32
N ALA A 825 13.23 -3.56 33.29
CA ALA A 825 13.07 -2.87 32.01
C ALA A 825 12.20 -3.61 30.98
N GLY A 826 11.58 -4.74 31.33
CA GLY A 826 10.68 -5.50 30.44
C GLY A 826 11.38 -6.48 29.48
N VAL A 827 12.69 -6.66 29.61
CA VAL A 827 13.46 -7.68 28.87
C VAL A 827 13.22 -9.06 29.51
N THR A 828 13.32 -10.14 28.74
CA THR A 828 13.30 -11.54 29.24
C THR A 828 14.71 -12.10 29.41
N GLU A 829 14.88 -13.19 30.16
CA GLU A 829 16.20 -13.81 30.32
C GLU A 829 16.78 -14.32 28.99
N ILE A 830 15.97 -14.89 28.10
CA ILE A 830 16.43 -15.39 26.78
C ILE A 830 16.96 -14.23 25.92
N GLU A 831 16.27 -13.09 25.91
CA GLU A 831 16.70 -11.89 25.19
C GLU A 831 17.96 -11.29 25.82
N ALA A 832 18.00 -11.18 27.15
CA ALA A 832 19.16 -10.69 27.88
C ALA A 832 20.41 -11.55 27.63
N LEU A 833 20.31 -12.87 27.71
CA LEU A 833 21.41 -13.80 27.43
C LEU A 833 21.82 -13.80 25.94
N GLY A 834 20.88 -13.55 25.03
CA GLY A 834 21.18 -13.30 23.62
C GLY A 834 21.73 -11.89 23.31
N GLY A 835 21.77 -11.01 24.32
CA GLY A 835 22.13 -9.59 24.20
C GLY A 835 21.16 -8.74 23.38
N MET A 836 19.95 -9.24 23.12
CA MET A 836 18.89 -8.54 22.41
C MET A 836 18.11 -7.67 23.39
N ILE A 837 17.94 -6.39 23.09
CA ILE A 837 17.03 -5.50 23.83
C ILE A 837 15.83 -5.17 22.92
N PRO A 838 14.60 -5.63 23.25
CA PRO A 838 13.36 -5.29 22.54
C PRO A 838 13.12 -3.78 22.47
N ASP A 839 12.30 -3.29 21.55
CA ASP A 839 12.07 -1.84 21.41
C ASP A 839 11.22 -1.26 22.55
N ALA A 840 11.37 0.04 22.83
CA ALA A 840 10.82 0.68 24.03
C ALA A 840 9.30 0.49 24.21
N ALA A 841 8.54 0.50 23.11
CA ALA A 841 7.10 0.25 23.15
C ALA A 841 6.76 -1.19 23.58
N GLU A 842 7.54 -2.18 23.14
CA GLU A 842 7.35 -3.59 23.51
C GLU A 842 7.73 -3.82 24.97
N ARG A 843 8.86 -3.26 25.41
CA ARG A 843 9.29 -3.23 26.82
C ARG A 843 8.16 -2.69 27.71
N TRP A 844 7.57 -1.56 27.32
CA TRP A 844 6.44 -0.95 28.03
C TRP A 844 5.18 -1.82 28.06
N GLN A 845 4.77 -2.38 26.91
CA GLN A 845 3.59 -3.26 26.83
C GLN A 845 3.75 -4.52 27.70
N ARG A 846 4.95 -5.11 27.72
CA ARG A 846 5.27 -6.28 28.57
C ARG A 846 5.17 -5.94 30.06
N LEU A 847 5.66 -4.76 30.47
CA LEU A 847 5.53 -4.29 31.85
C LEU A 847 4.06 -4.05 32.24
N LEU A 848 3.25 -3.42 31.38
CA LEU A 848 1.81 -3.27 31.61
C LEU A 848 1.11 -4.64 31.75
N GLY A 849 1.48 -5.61 30.90
CA GLY A 849 0.99 -6.99 31.00
C GLY A 849 1.35 -7.67 32.34
N ARG A 850 2.58 -7.52 32.83
CA ARG A 850 3.00 -8.01 34.15
C ARG A 850 2.25 -7.32 35.30
N LEU A 851 1.92 -6.05 35.16
CA LEU A 851 1.08 -5.29 36.11
C LEU A 851 -0.40 -5.71 36.07
N GLY A 852 -0.80 -6.70 35.27
CA GLY A 852 -2.20 -7.10 35.09
C GLY A 852 -3.05 -6.07 34.34
N ILE A 853 -2.44 -4.97 33.88
CA ILE A 853 -3.06 -3.95 33.02
C ILE A 853 -3.08 -4.52 31.60
N ARG A 854 -4.02 -5.45 31.35
CA ARG A 854 -4.29 -6.00 30.03
C ARG A 854 -4.93 -4.92 29.13
N PRO A 855 -4.24 -4.39 28.10
CA PRO A 855 -4.93 -4.19 26.82
C PRO A 855 -5.48 -5.54 26.37
N ALA A 856 -6.60 -5.55 25.66
CA ALA A 856 -7.25 -6.80 25.25
C ALA A 856 -6.45 -7.53 24.16
N THR A 857 -5.61 -8.49 24.55
CA THR A 857 -5.09 -9.57 23.69
C THR A 857 -4.42 -10.66 24.52
N ASP A 858 -4.60 -11.91 24.10
CA ASP A 858 -3.58 -12.96 24.19
C ASP A 858 -3.33 -13.43 22.74
N THR A 859 -2.11 -13.89 22.44
CA THR A 859 -1.58 -14.26 21.10
C THR A 859 -1.34 -13.12 20.09
N VAL A 860 -0.19 -13.24 19.41
CA VAL A 860 0.52 -12.26 18.59
C VAL A 860 -0.29 -11.70 17.40
N VAL A 861 -0.78 -10.46 17.53
CA VAL A 861 -0.53 -9.33 16.60
C VAL A 861 -0.59 -8.04 17.44
N THR A 862 0.21 -7.02 17.12
CA THR A 862 0.09 -5.70 17.75
C THR A 862 -1.24 -5.05 17.42
N SER A 863 -2.13 -4.87 18.40
CA SER A 863 -3.25 -3.91 18.29
C SER A 863 -2.66 -2.50 18.13
N PRO A 864 -2.71 -1.86 16.95
CA PRO A 864 -2.09 -0.56 16.78
C PRO A 864 -3.01 0.48 17.40
N ASP A 865 -2.46 1.35 18.25
CA ASP A 865 -3.09 2.64 18.51
C ASP A 865 -3.35 3.31 17.14
N PRO A 866 -4.57 3.78 16.83
CA PRO A 866 -4.84 4.50 15.58
C PRO A 866 -3.87 5.65 15.32
N MET A 867 -3.34 6.30 16.37
CA MET A 867 -2.28 7.31 16.27
C MET A 867 -0.93 6.73 15.87
N GLN A 868 -0.60 5.50 16.27
CA GLN A 868 0.64 4.80 15.87
C GLN A 868 0.50 4.24 14.46
N GLY A 869 -0.68 3.72 14.07
CA GLY A 869 -1.00 3.36 12.70
C GLY A 869 -0.96 4.58 11.76
N PHE A 870 -1.56 5.71 12.16
CA PHE A 870 -1.47 6.98 11.45
C PHE A 870 -0.03 7.51 11.39
N ALA A 871 0.71 7.51 12.50
CA ALA A 871 2.11 7.96 12.52
C ALA A 871 3.00 7.10 11.61
N GLN A 872 2.90 5.77 11.66
CA GLN A 872 3.63 4.89 10.74
C GLN A 872 3.17 5.03 9.29
N SER A 873 1.90 5.34 9.03
CA SER A 873 1.40 5.57 7.67
C SER A 873 1.81 6.93 7.12
N LEU A 874 1.88 7.95 7.97
CA LEU A 874 2.41 9.27 7.66
C LEU A 874 3.92 9.23 7.47
N GLU A 875 4.66 8.52 8.35
CA GLU A 875 6.09 8.26 8.20
C GLU A 875 6.37 7.43 6.93
N ARG A 876 5.57 6.39 6.61
CA ARG A 876 5.66 5.70 5.31
C ARG A 876 5.34 6.61 4.12
N SER A 877 4.35 7.52 4.22
CA SER A 877 3.99 8.45 3.15
C SER A 877 5.03 9.56 2.95
N LEU A 878 5.67 10.02 4.02
CA LEU A 878 6.75 11.01 3.97
C LEU A 878 8.07 10.36 3.50
N MET A 879 8.39 9.14 3.96
CA MET A 879 9.51 8.35 3.42
C MET A 879 9.30 7.94 1.96
N SER A 880 8.04 7.83 1.49
CA SER A 880 7.71 7.62 0.07
C SER A 880 7.96 8.87 -0.79
N SER A 881 8.27 10.03 -0.19
CA SER A 881 8.67 11.24 -0.91
C SER A 881 10.16 11.20 -1.23
N GLY A 882 10.57 10.26 -2.09
CA GLY A 882 12.00 10.09 -2.43
C GLY A 882 12.37 8.98 -3.41
N THR A 883 11.55 7.94 -3.63
CA THR A 883 11.82 6.90 -4.63
C THR A 883 10.57 6.43 -5.37
N THR A 884 10.52 6.71 -6.68
CA THR A 884 9.76 5.87 -7.62
C THR A 884 10.54 4.57 -7.82
N GLU A 885 10.42 3.63 -6.88
CA GLU A 885 11.18 2.39 -6.96
C GLU A 885 10.72 1.49 -8.13
N GLN A 886 11.70 1.03 -8.90
CA GLN A 886 11.52 0.34 -10.18
C GLN A 886 10.99 -1.10 -9.97
N SER A 887 9.68 -1.27 -9.80
CA SER A 887 9.02 -2.56 -9.97
C SER A 887 8.54 -2.70 -11.42
N ALA A 888 9.48 -3.00 -12.32
CA ALA A 888 9.12 -3.55 -13.62
C ALA A 888 8.55 -4.97 -13.45
N SER A 889 7.74 -5.39 -14.43
CA SER A 889 7.17 -6.74 -14.58
C SER A 889 5.93 -7.08 -13.73
N PRO A 890 4.91 -7.78 -14.28
CA PRO A 890 3.52 -7.51 -13.87
C PRO A 890 2.83 -8.68 -13.15
N SER A 891 2.02 -8.39 -12.13
CA SER A 891 1.17 -9.40 -11.48
C SER A 891 -0.28 -8.97 -11.19
N GLN A 892 -1.12 -9.20 -12.20
CA GLN A 892 -2.37 -9.95 -12.05
C GLN A 892 -3.35 -9.57 -10.89
N HIS A 893 -3.68 -8.29 -10.69
CA HIS A 893 -4.89 -7.94 -9.93
C HIS A 893 -6.18 -8.08 -10.76
N ARG A 894 -6.45 -9.33 -11.17
CA ARG A 894 -7.74 -9.80 -11.69
C ARG A 894 -8.78 -9.83 -10.56
N ARG A 895 -9.25 -8.66 -10.10
CA ARG A 895 -10.36 -8.60 -9.13
C ARG A 895 -11.71 -8.87 -9.81
N PRO A 896 -12.62 -9.61 -9.15
CA PRO A 896 -13.94 -9.95 -9.72
C PRO A 896 -14.88 -8.73 -9.73
N ALA A 897 -15.72 -8.63 -10.76
CA ALA A 897 -16.77 -7.61 -10.81
C ALA A 897 -17.94 -7.97 -9.89
N GLY A 898 -18.16 -7.16 -8.85
CA GLY A 898 -19.17 -7.38 -7.80
C GLY A 898 -19.59 -6.09 -7.07
N THR A 899 -20.47 -5.30 -7.71
CA THR A 899 -21.53 -4.46 -7.11
C THR A 899 -21.29 -3.69 -5.79
N ALA A 900 -21.33 -2.36 -5.89
CA ALA A 900 -22.05 -1.50 -4.95
C ALA A 900 -22.61 -0.26 -5.70
N LYS A 901 -23.69 0.35 -5.20
CA LYS A 901 -24.23 1.63 -5.70
C LYS A 901 -23.73 2.79 -4.82
N THR A 902 -23.59 3.98 -5.39
CA THR A 902 -23.38 5.23 -4.65
C THR A 902 -24.69 6.02 -4.45
N PRO A 903 -24.74 6.97 -3.48
CA PRO A 903 -26.00 7.37 -2.83
C PRO A 903 -26.42 8.84 -3.05
N GLU A 904 -27.46 9.25 -2.34
CA GLU A 904 -27.79 10.64 -1.97
C GLU A 904 -26.81 11.14 -0.87
N SER A 905 -26.73 12.40 -0.41
CA SER A 905 -27.60 13.58 -0.59
C SER A 905 -26.82 14.91 -0.45
N ALA A 906 -27.53 16.06 -0.42
CA ALA A 906 -26.99 17.42 -0.51
C ALA A 906 -26.55 18.07 0.83
N ARG A 907 -25.96 19.29 0.77
CA ARG A 907 -25.79 20.23 1.91
C ARG A 907 -25.79 21.72 1.49
N HIS A 908 -26.23 22.57 2.42
CA HIS A 908 -26.13 24.05 2.46
C HIS A 908 -24.96 24.46 3.41
N ARG A 909 -24.68 25.71 3.81
CA ARG A 909 -25.31 27.07 3.70
C ARG A 909 -24.16 28.06 3.37
N LEU A 910 -24.09 29.39 3.55
CA LEU A 910 -24.75 30.52 4.27
C LEU A 910 -24.85 31.70 3.22
N ASP A 911 -25.48 32.87 3.35
CA ASP A 911 -26.37 33.55 4.35
C ASP A 911 -27.13 34.73 3.64
N ASN A 912 -27.72 35.80 4.22
CA ASN A 912 -27.77 36.41 5.57
C ASN A 912 -29.18 37.04 5.86
N ALA A 913 -29.29 38.19 6.56
CA ALA A 913 -30.52 38.70 7.17
C ALA A 913 -31.29 39.81 6.39
N ALA A 914 -32.53 39.48 5.97
CA ALA A 914 -33.75 40.31 6.09
C ALA A 914 -35.00 39.42 5.81
N GLN A 915 -36.18 39.76 6.34
CA GLN A 915 -37.41 38.95 6.28
C GLN A 915 -38.61 39.76 5.75
N PRO A 916 -39.75 39.13 5.34
CA PRO A 916 -40.04 37.71 5.06
C PRO A 916 -40.66 37.51 3.62
N PRO A 917 -41.65 36.62 3.33
CA PRO A 917 -41.36 35.31 2.73
C PRO A 917 -42.10 34.97 1.40
N MET A 918 -41.45 34.25 0.46
CA MET A 918 -42.13 33.50 -0.62
C MET A 918 -41.26 32.35 -1.20
N GLN A 919 -41.77 31.59 -2.18
CA GLN A 919 -41.39 30.18 -2.44
C GLN A 919 -40.71 29.86 -3.81
N TRP A 920 -39.88 28.78 -3.83
CA TRP A 920 -39.38 27.99 -5.01
C TRP A 920 -38.31 28.65 -5.93
N PRO A 921 -37.58 27.89 -6.80
CA PRO A 921 -36.94 26.56 -6.64
C PRO A 921 -35.49 26.46 -7.25
N ASP A 922 -34.81 25.30 -7.08
CA ASP A 922 -33.41 25.04 -7.51
C ASP A 922 -33.10 24.99 -9.03
N GLN A 923 -31.82 25.22 -9.38
CA GLN A 923 -31.21 24.94 -10.70
C GLN A 923 -29.88 24.13 -10.60
N LEU A 924 -29.39 23.60 -11.73
CA LEU A 924 -28.28 22.62 -11.79
C LEU A 924 -27.06 23.10 -12.59
N VAL A 925 -25.87 22.75 -12.10
CA VAL A 925 -24.58 22.80 -12.81
C VAL A 925 -24.07 21.35 -12.95
N TRP A 926 -24.19 20.72 -14.13
CA TRP A 926 -23.19 20.66 -15.21
C TRP A 926 -21.87 19.96 -14.86
N SER A 927 -21.52 18.93 -15.65
CA SER A 927 -20.20 18.28 -15.69
C SER A 927 -19.74 18.16 -17.14
N GLN A 928 -18.47 18.49 -17.40
CA GLN A 928 -17.98 18.68 -18.77
C GLN A 928 -17.73 17.36 -19.52
N ARG A 929 -18.21 17.27 -20.76
CA ARG A 929 -17.62 16.43 -21.82
C ARG A 929 -17.26 17.32 -22.99
N ARG A 930 -15.96 17.48 -23.27
CA ARG A 930 -15.51 18.15 -24.51
C ARG A 930 -16.04 17.38 -25.72
N ARG A 931 -16.59 18.12 -26.69
CA ARG A 931 -16.93 17.63 -28.03
C ARG A 931 -15.95 18.26 -29.01
N CYS A 932 -15.34 17.45 -29.87
CA CYS A 932 -14.73 17.94 -31.09
C CYS A 932 -15.81 18.04 -32.17
N THR A 933 -15.82 19.15 -32.91
CA THR A 933 -16.67 19.41 -34.08
C THR A 933 -15.79 19.99 -35.19
N ALA A 934 -16.14 19.72 -36.44
CA ALA A 934 -15.40 20.15 -37.62
C ALA A 934 -16.38 20.62 -38.71
N SER A 935 -15.85 21.33 -39.71
CA SER A 935 -16.58 22.18 -40.68
C SER A 935 -17.14 23.49 -40.05
N SER A 936 -17.16 24.62 -40.75
CA SER A 936 -17.04 24.82 -42.21
C SER A 936 -16.54 26.23 -42.63
N GLN A 937 -15.76 26.30 -43.73
CA GLN A 937 -15.67 27.41 -44.73
C GLN A 937 -14.98 28.74 -44.26
N THR A 938 -14.22 29.53 -45.06
CA THR A 938 -13.80 29.52 -46.51
C THR A 938 -12.44 30.31 -46.71
N PRO A 939 -11.86 30.52 -47.93
CA PRO A 939 -10.39 30.67 -48.21
C PRO A 939 -9.93 32.15 -48.42
N PRO A 940 -8.83 32.55 -49.15
CA PRO A 940 -7.73 31.86 -49.88
C PRO A 940 -6.32 32.46 -49.62
N PRO A 941 -5.34 32.50 -50.57
CA PRO A 941 -4.72 31.47 -51.44
C PRO A 941 -3.27 31.14 -50.98
N GLY A 942 -2.43 30.30 -51.61
CA GLY A 942 -2.54 29.45 -52.80
C GLY A 942 -1.19 28.78 -53.16
N ALA A 943 -1.15 27.99 -54.25
CA ALA A 943 0.01 27.25 -54.82
C ALA A 943 0.64 26.13 -53.95
N ALA A 944 1.08 24.97 -54.49
CA ALA A 944 0.77 24.32 -55.78
C ALA A 944 1.06 22.79 -55.72
N SER A 945 0.36 22.02 -56.56
CA SER A 945 0.63 20.63 -57.03
C SER A 945 0.72 19.46 -56.00
N VAL A 946 0.08 18.26 -56.08
CA VAL A 946 -0.57 17.41 -57.14
C VAL A 946 0.38 16.33 -57.74
N PRO A 947 0.03 15.01 -57.79
CA PRO A 947 -0.76 14.17 -56.86
C PRO A 947 -0.23 12.67 -56.78
N ALA A 948 -1.15 11.70 -56.60
CA ALA A 948 -1.09 10.22 -56.80
C ALA A 948 -0.96 9.35 -55.52
N ASN A 949 -1.76 8.30 -55.24
CA ASN A 949 -2.27 7.14 -56.01
C ASN A 949 -1.18 6.06 -56.30
N LEU A 950 -1.41 4.74 -56.16
CA LEU A 950 -2.64 3.95 -55.87
C LEU A 950 -2.32 2.54 -55.29
N GLN A 951 -3.36 1.87 -54.78
CA GLN A 951 -3.61 0.41 -54.65
C GLN A 951 -2.47 -0.67 -54.55
N TRP A 952 -2.64 -1.50 -53.51
CA TRP A 952 -2.66 -3.00 -53.51
C TRP A 952 -1.52 -3.85 -54.11
N GLY A 953 -1.19 -4.94 -53.41
CA GLY A 953 -0.55 -6.13 -54.01
C GLY A 953 -0.01 -7.13 -52.99
N ALA A 954 -0.42 -8.40 -53.07
CA ALA A 954 0.16 -9.48 -52.28
C ALA A 954 0.30 -10.76 -53.12
N ARG A 955 1.46 -11.42 -53.04
CA ARG A 955 1.67 -12.80 -53.51
C ARG A 955 2.82 -13.44 -52.74
N ALA A 956 2.82 -14.77 -52.63
CA ALA A 956 3.78 -15.55 -51.84
C ALA A 956 4.33 -16.75 -52.62
N GLN A 957 5.48 -17.25 -52.16
CA GLN A 957 6.03 -18.59 -52.41
C GLN A 957 6.50 -19.12 -51.03
N ARG A 958 6.17 -20.34 -50.58
CA ARG A 958 6.79 -21.65 -50.89
C ARG A 958 8.31 -21.62 -50.60
N THR A 959 8.89 -22.57 -49.86
CA THR A 959 8.73 -24.03 -49.95
C THR A 959 8.30 -24.73 -48.64
N SER A 960 8.44 -26.05 -48.54
CA SER A 960 7.92 -26.93 -47.46
C SER A 960 8.63 -28.29 -47.45
N SER A 961 8.66 -28.98 -46.29
CA SER A 961 9.08 -30.40 -46.10
C SER A 961 10.58 -30.68 -46.33
N ARG A 962 11.26 -31.69 -45.75
CA ARG A 962 10.96 -32.83 -44.84
C ARG A 962 12.31 -33.18 -44.12
N LEU A 963 12.53 -34.19 -43.24
CA LEU A 963 11.82 -35.36 -42.71
C LEU A 963 12.36 -35.69 -41.28
N GLN A 964 11.90 -36.77 -40.65
CA GLN A 964 12.49 -37.47 -39.47
C GLN A 964 12.13 -38.98 -39.62
N PRO A 965 12.87 -39.97 -39.07
CA PRO A 965 12.66 -40.36 -37.66
C PRO A 965 13.82 -41.09 -36.91
N GLU A 966 13.59 -41.23 -35.59
CA GLU A 966 14.00 -42.30 -34.61
C GLU A 966 15.30 -43.15 -34.73
N LEU A 967 15.96 -43.35 -33.58
CA LEU A 967 15.91 -44.62 -32.79
C LEU A 967 16.59 -44.52 -31.40
N ARG A 968 16.31 -45.49 -30.51
CA ARG A 968 16.94 -45.81 -29.19
C ARG A 968 17.72 -47.16 -29.31
N PRO A 969 18.54 -47.68 -28.35
CA PRO A 969 18.56 -47.44 -26.88
C PRO A 969 19.97 -47.44 -26.19
N MET A 970 19.96 -47.60 -24.85
CA MET A 970 21.08 -47.85 -23.89
C MET A 970 21.74 -49.25 -24.04
N PRO A 971 22.91 -49.60 -23.40
CA PRO A 971 23.38 -49.32 -22.01
C PRO A 971 24.89 -48.88 -21.91
N ALA A 972 25.72 -48.99 -20.85
CA ALA A 972 25.70 -49.78 -19.60
C ALA A 972 26.63 -49.28 -18.43
N ARG A 973 26.79 -50.16 -17.41
CA ARG A 973 27.75 -50.28 -16.27
C ARG A 973 29.22 -49.85 -16.55
N VAL A 974 30.09 -49.54 -15.57
CA VAL A 974 30.58 -50.37 -14.40
C VAL A 974 31.01 -49.49 -13.19
N VAL A 975 31.18 -50.12 -12.01
CA VAL A 975 31.54 -49.54 -10.68
C VAL A 975 32.91 -50.08 -10.21
N PRO A 976 33.71 -49.30 -9.44
CA PRO A 976 34.15 -49.73 -8.09
C PRO A 976 33.76 -48.67 -7.00
N ALA A 977 33.44 -48.96 -5.73
CA ALA A 977 33.84 -50.02 -4.79
C ALA A 977 35.29 -49.83 -4.27
N SER A 978 35.62 -49.82 -2.97
CA SER A 978 34.84 -50.09 -1.73
C SER A 978 35.47 -49.39 -0.50
N ALA A 979 34.67 -49.11 0.53
CA ALA A 979 35.06 -49.18 1.94
C ALA A 979 33.79 -49.24 2.82
N GLN A 980 33.80 -50.03 3.90
CA GLN A 980 32.70 -50.15 4.87
C GLN A 980 33.21 -49.94 6.33
N PRO A 981 32.32 -49.79 7.33
CA PRO A 981 32.60 -48.97 8.51
C PRO A 981 32.90 -49.78 9.79
N SER A 982 33.16 -49.06 10.89
CA SER A 982 32.63 -49.40 12.22
C SER A 982 32.52 -48.15 13.12
N PRO A 983 31.67 -48.16 14.17
CA PRO A 983 31.23 -46.95 14.89
C PRO A 983 31.82 -46.82 16.31
N LEU A 984 31.57 -45.69 16.97
CA LEU A 984 31.24 -45.52 18.40
C LEU A 984 31.11 -44.01 18.72
N GLY A 985 30.31 -43.64 19.73
CA GLY A 985 30.32 -42.26 20.27
C GLY A 985 28.99 -41.64 20.70
N ASP A 986 28.15 -42.37 21.44
CA ASP A 986 27.02 -41.73 22.16
C ASP A 986 27.54 -40.79 23.25
N LEU A 987 26.98 -39.58 23.34
CA LEU A 987 27.27 -38.62 24.41
C LEU A 987 26.03 -37.78 24.71
N GLU A 988 25.25 -38.22 25.70
CA GLU A 988 24.16 -37.43 26.26
C GLU A 988 24.70 -36.21 27.01
N PHE A 989 24.13 -35.03 26.73
CA PHE A 989 24.23 -33.86 27.61
C PHE A 989 22.83 -33.34 27.90
N GLY A 990 22.30 -33.71 29.08
CA GLY A 990 21.03 -33.20 29.57
C GLY A 990 21.13 -31.71 29.94
N LEU A 991 20.24 -30.89 29.37
CA LEU A 991 20.00 -29.52 29.81
C LEU A 991 18.72 -29.48 30.66
N PRO A 992 18.72 -28.83 31.84
CA PRO A 992 17.51 -28.67 32.64
C PRO A 992 16.58 -27.59 32.06
N ASP A 993 15.28 -27.73 32.33
CA ASP A 993 14.23 -26.82 31.87
C ASP A 993 14.43 -25.36 32.34
N PRO A 994 14.00 -24.36 31.54
CA PRO A 994 14.02 -22.95 31.92
C PRO A 994 12.93 -22.65 32.96
N GLY A 995 13.33 -22.43 34.22
CA GLY A 995 12.41 -22.13 35.31
C GLY A 995 11.64 -20.81 35.13
N THR A 996 10.33 -20.84 35.40
CA THR A 996 9.50 -19.63 35.46
C THR A 996 9.86 -18.75 36.67
N PRO A 997 9.78 -17.41 36.56
CA PRO A 997 10.11 -16.50 37.67
C PRO A 997 9.19 -16.71 38.86
N THR A 998 9.75 -16.67 40.08
CA THR A 998 8.96 -16.97 41.29
C THR A 998 8.08 -15.78 41.69
N ALA A 999 7.06 -16.06 42.51
CA ALA A 999 6.17 -15.03 43.05
C ALA A 999 6.89 -13.96 43.90
N ALA A 1000 8.11 -14.23 44.38
CA ALA A 1000 8.94 -13.29 45.12
C ALA A 1000 9.71 -12.33 44.20
N ASP A 1001 10.29 -12.84 43.11
CA ASP A 1001 11.00 -12.00 42.12
C ASP A 1001 10.01 -11.00 41.48
N LEU A 1002 8.78 -11.44 41.20
CA LEU A 1002 7.70 -10.59 40.67
C LEU A 1002 7.20 -9.49 41.64
N ALA A 1003 7.43 -9.62 42.95
CA ALA A 1003 7.05 -8.59 43.92
C ALA A 1003 8.09 -7.45 43.96
N LEU A 1004 9.37 -7.81 43.91
CA LEU A 1004 10.49 -6.86 43.93
C LEU A 1004 10.57 -6.01 42.64
N ASP A 1005 10.34 -6.62 41.47
CA ASP A 1005 10.26 -5.88 40.19
C ASP A 1005 9.12 -4.83 40.21
N LEU A 1006 8.03 -5.08 40.96
CA LEU A 1006 6.88 -4.18 41.06
C LEU A 1006 7.17 -2.97 41.96
N ASP A 1007 7.70 -3.18 43.17
CA ASP A 1007 7.98 -2.08 44.11
C ASP A 1007 9.06 -1.12 43.57
N TRP A 1008 10.09 -1.63 42.89
CA TRP A 1008 11.09 -0.77 42.24
C TRP A 1008 10.50 0.06 41.10
N LEU A 1009 9.62 -0.51 40.27
CA LEU A 1009 8.91 0.26 39.22
C LEU A 1009 8.02 1.35 39.83
N LEU A 1010 7.32 1.07 40.94
CA LEU A 1010 6.50 2.05 41.64
C LEU A 1010 7.36 3.16 42.30
N GLN A 1011 8.53 2.84 42.85
CA GLN A 1011 9.51 3.82 43.36
C GLN A 1011 10.20 4.64 42.25
N LEU A 1012 10.14 4.20 41.00
CA LEU A 1012 10.61 4.97 39.84
C LEU A 1012 9.54 5.97 39.35
N LEU A 1013 8.28 5.74 39.71
CA LEU A 1013 7.09 6.47 39.24
C LEU A 1013 6.39 7.33 40.32
N ASP A 1014 6.67 7.13 41.61
CA ASP A 1014 6.15 7.83 42.81
C ASP A 1014 4.63 8.15 42.79
N LEU A 1015 3.81 7.22 43.34
CA LEU A 1015 2.35 7.27 43.48
C LEU A 1015 1.85 7.22 44.94
#